data_AF-E2S6L7-F1
#
_entry.id   AF-E2S6L7-F1
#
_cell.length_a   1.000
_cell.length_b   1.000
_cell.length_c   1.000
_cell.angle_alpha   90.00
_cell.angle_beta   90.00
_cell.angle_gamma   90.00
#
_symmetry.space_group_name_H-M   'P 1'
#
loop_
_entity.id
_entity.type
_entity.pdbx_description
1 polymer ?
#
loop_
_entity_poly.entity_id
_entity_poly.type
_entity_poly.pdbx_seq_one_letter_code
_entity_poly.pdbx_strand_id
1 'polypeptide(L)'
;MTQKSLPFASGFVLSNRDFGSIAHFEKRALPNGLWWWSDSFVDEDQASAENGDFLIIRGHWASGSEGGKDDPSAHRLLRLAQESIELFEDELDYLCGRYLIVLNLQGKTWIYNDAIGNRTVYYSADQPVAASHLHLLNQVSPHELLSNSLKNARVAEYQWAADLTPYKEVRHLLPNHKLNWGERETVRFYPREANPFYEWDSESKFAEIERVWRAAQSQYFDRYPRIAFSISGGVDSRLVLAMAKPYWDRIVGYTYGLAKREEGLAQRGSFFGRTMENDESIVRQMLLSCDLKDHVYFDMESLEKVDDQLEQLLENNTVGFHGNRLVASYRKVFEGAWLNIRGNAIELSRTGNTNLSFGALVEKCQGDFPVDVSSRLKALGFDSNLYGYGRGALTYWEFRHGKWLGEIHNELDAAFDTWAPAGIRRVRDLMAAFDEPEVRGGLVVRDLIERNAPELNRYPVNSQETLYSAWRDLKREQLNNGSGRAPLSAEVVNTQGDHLCDVEIKKSFRMPPNTLQAGNRMRVFLHTVRMGGALCFRVHQPYTNPGAKNYMQLAVVVNGNSMFAIDGAEYGGPINFSIDNLRPGDNVYLEETFQKNLPGSESWSRATRMGVSAVKFFKQKPTGERTLRHDLPSQ
;
A
#
# COMPACT_ATOMS: atom_id res chain seq x y z
N MET A 1 -1.24 -40.51 -11.12
CA MET A 1 -1.33 -39.05 -11.34
C MET A 1 -1.44 -38.38 -9.99
N THR A 2 -0.67 -37.33 -9.74
CA THR A 2 -0.83 -36.52 -8.52
C THR A 2 -2.09 -35.65 -8.64
N GLN A 3 -2.73 -35.32 -7.51
CA GLN A 3 -3.88 -34.40 -7.42
C GLN A 3 -3.70 -33.13 -8.28
N LYS A 4 -2.49 -32.56 -8.24
CA LYS A 4 -2.10 -31.33 -8.93
C LYS A 4 -1.97 -31.48 -10.47
N SER A 5 -2.13 -32.69 -11.02
CA SER A 5 -2.19 -32.94 -12.47
C SER A 5 -3.61 -33.07 -13.02
N LEU A 6 -4.65 -32.99 -12.18
CA LEU A 6 -6.04 -33.10 -12.61
C LEU A 6 -6.64 -31.72 -12.92
N PRO A 7 -7.38 -31.56 -14.03
CA PRO A 7 -8.07 -30.31 -14.32
C PRO A 7 -9.12 -30.02 -13.27
N PHE A 8 -9.26 -28.75 -12.92
CA PHE A 8 -10.18 -28.23 -11.93
C PHE A 8 -9.96 -28.75 -10.50
N ALA A 9 -8.75 -29.19 -10.17
CA ALA A 9 -8.40 -29.65 -8.82
C ALA A 9 -8.77 -28.60 -7.76
N SER A 10 -9.29 -29.04 -6.63
CA SER A 10 -9.86 -28.22 -5.54
C SER A 10 -11.14 -27.46 -5.93
N GLY A 11 -11.72 -27.77 -7.09
CA GLY A 11 -12.88 -27.09 -7.63
C GLY A 11 -14.20 -27.59 -7.06
N PHE A 12 -15.29 -27.01 -7.57
CA PHE A 12 -16.64 -27.46 -7.27
C PHE A 12 -17.62 -27.15 -8.41
N VAL A 13 -18.76 -27.84 -8.40
CA VAL A 13 -19.99 -27.48 -9.11
C VAL A 13 -21.16 -27.57 -8.14
N LEU A 14 -22.05 -26.57 -8.14
CA LEU A 14 -23.33 -26.58 -7.45
C LEU A 14 -24.44 -26.42 -8.49
N SER A 15 -25.48 -27.26 -8.42
CA SER A 15 -26.66 -27.12 -9.29
C SER A 15 -27.92 -27.71 -8.68
N ASN A 16 -29.09 -27.34 -9.19
CA ASN A 16 -30.33 -28.07 -8.89
C ASN A 16 -30.58 -29.23 -9.88
N ARG A 17 -29.82 -29.30 -10.98
CA ARG A 17 -29.87 -30.39 -11.96
C ARG A 17 -28.77 -31.37 -11.66
N ASP A 18 -29.08 -32.65 -11.83
CA ASP A 18 -28.11 -33.73 -11.76
C ASP A 18 -27.38 -33.88 -13.10
N PHE A 19 -26.10 -33.53 -13.16
CA PHE A 19 -25.26 -33.67 -14.35
C PHE A 19 -24.54 -35.04 -14.43
N GLY A 20 -24.82 -35.98 -13.52
CA GLY A 20 -24.13 -37.26 -13.46
C GLY A 20 -22.69 -37.10 -12.96
N SER A 21 -21.72 -37.64 -13.70
CA SER A 21 -20.30 -37.54 -13.36
C SER A 21 -19.68 -36.29 -13.98
N ILE A 22 -18.97 -35.49 -13.17
CA ILE A 22 -18.25 -34.29 -13.60
C ILE A 22 -16.78 -34.45 -13.22
N ALA A 23 -15.90 -34.42 -14.23
CA ALA A 23 -14.46 -34.53 -14.03
C ALA A 23 -14.07 -35.70 -13.10
N HIS A 24 -13.35 -35.41 -12.02
CA HIS A 24 -12.93 -36.35 -10.98
C HIS A 24 -13.69 -36.13 -9.66
N PHE A 25 -14.77 -35.35 -9.69
CA PHE A 25 -15.49 -34.95 -8.49
C PHE A 25 -16.40 -36.03 -7.95
N GLU A 26 -16.46 -36.11 -6.62
CA GLU A 26 -17.47 -36.85 -5.90
C GLU A 26 -18.77 -36.05 -5.89
N LYS A 27 -19.87 -36.75 -6.14
CA LYS A 27 -21.21 -36.17 -6.19
C LYS A 27 -21.96 -36.48 -4.90
N ARG A 28 -22.62 -35.48 -4.32
CA ARG A 28 -23.56 -35.67 -3.20
C ARG A 28 -24.77 -34.74 -3.29
N ALA A 29 -25.87 -35.14 -2.67
CA ALA A 29 -27.03 -34.27 -2.47
C ALA A 29 -26.86 -33.45 -1.19
N LEU A 30 -27.27 -32.18 -1.23
CA LEU A 30 -27.34 -31.29 -0.09
C LEU A 30 -28.73 -31.36 0.57
N PRO A 31 -28.89 -30.97 1.85
CA PRO A 31 -30.16 -31.05 2.57
C PRO A 31 -31.34 -30.32 1.90
N ASN A 32 -31.05 -29.28 1.12
CA ASN A 32 -32.04 -28.51 0.36
C ASN A 32 -32.33 -29.06 -1.05
N GLY A 33 -31.84 -30.26 -1.38
CA GLY A 33 -32.06 -30.91 -2.67
C GLY A 33 -31.16 -30.42 -3.81
N LEU A 34 -30.20 -29.53 -3.52
CA LEU A 34 -29.16 -29.19 -4.49
C LEU A 34 -28.14 -30.32 -4.63
N TRP A 35 -27.49 -30.39 -5.77
CA TRP A 35 -26.37 -31.28 -6.03
C TRP A 35 -25.05 -30.54 -5.91
N TRP A 36 -24.10 -31.20 -5.25
CA TRP A 36 -22.76 -30.74 -4.98
C TRP A 36 -21.76 -31.72 -5.58
N TRP A 37 -20.90 -31.22 -6.46
CA TRP A 37 -19.74 -31.94 -6.96
C TRP A 37 -18.48 -31.27 -6.49
N SER A 38 -17.59 -32.03 -5.88
CA SER A 38 -16.28 -31.55 -5.49
C SER A 38 -15.31 -32.71 -5.31
N ASP A 39 -14.00 -32.44 -5.28
CA ASP A 39 -12.99 -33.42 -4.86
C ASP A 39 -12.75 -33.38 -3.35
N SER A 40 -11.91 -34.29 -2.85
CA SER A 40 -11.43 -34.35 -1.46
C SER A 40 -10.03 -33.73 -1.28
N PHE A 41 -9.61 -32.89 -2.22
CA PHE A 41 -8.23 -32.39 -2.34
C PHE A 41 -7.92 -31.18 -1.46
N VAL A 42 -8.95 -30.49 -0.98
CA VAL A 42 -8.88 -29.39 -0.02
C VAL A 42 -9.85 -29.65 1.12
N ASP A 43 -9.60 -29.00 2.26
CA ASP A 43 -10.45 -29.14 3.43
C ASP A 43 -11.88 -28.69 3.11
N GLU A 44 -12.83 -29.39 3.72
CA GLU A 44 -14.23 -29.03 3.70
C GLU A 44 -14.82 -29.36 5.06
N ASP A 45 -15.49 -28.38 5.66
CA ASP A 45 -16.23 -28.55 6.91
C ASP A 45 -17.69 -28.22 6.67
N GLN A 46 -18.58 -28.92 7.38
CA GLN A 46 -20.00 -28.77 7.23
C GLN A 46 -20.72 -28.85 8.58
N ALA A 47 -21.78 -28.06 8.71
CA ALA A 47 -22.70 -28.11 9.82
C ALA A 47 -24.12 -28.08 9.30
N SER A 48 -25.01 -28.82 9.98
CA SER A 48 -26.43 -28.87 9.65
C SER A 48 -27.24 -28.83 10.94
N ALA A 49 -28.40 -28.19 10.89
CA ALA A 49 -29.38 -28.15 11.97
C ALA A 49 -30.66 -28.91 11.60
N GLU A 50 -31.44 -29.32 12.60
CA GLU A 50 -32.67 -30.10 12.41
C GLU A 50 -33.74 -29.36 11.59
N ASN A 51 -33.72 -28.03 11.61
CA ASN A 51 -34.63 -27.18 10.85
C ASN A 51 -34.26 -27.08 9.34
N GLY A 52 -33.22 -27.78 8.89
CA GLY A 52 -32.77 -27.80 7.50
C GLY A 52 -31.74 -26.72 7.14
N ASP A 53 -31.40 -25.83 8.08
CA ASP A 53 -30.28 -24.91 7.89
C ASP A 53 -28.97 -25.70 7.80
N PHE A 54 -28.06 -25.26 6.94
CA PHE A 54 -26.73 -25.84 6.87
C PHE A 54 -25.72 -24.83 6.36
N LEU A 55 -24.46 -25.07 6.68
CA LEU A 55 -23.33 -24.34 6.14
C LEU A 55 -22.27 -25.33 5.69
N ILE A 56 -21.73 -25.11 4.49
CA ILE A 56 -20.53 -25.78 3.99
C ILE A 56 -19.47 -24.70 3.78
N ILE A 57 -18.28 -24.90 4.31
CA ILE A 57 -17.10 -24.10 3.98
C ILE A 57 -16.05 -25.01 3.36
N ARG A 58 -15.53 -24.61 2.19
CA ARG A 58 -14.61 -25.41 1.39
C ARG A 58 -13.39 -24.60 0.99
N GLY A 59 -12.20 -25.21 1.07
CA GLY A 59 -10.91 -24.60 0.74
C GLY A 59 -10.02 -24.57 1.97
N HIS A 60 -9.22 -23.52 2.13
CA HIS A 60 -8.47 -23.31 3.37
C HIS A 60 -8.84 -21.96 3.97
N TRP A 61 -9.03 -21.95 5.29
CA TRP A 61 -9.38 -20.77 6.06
C TRP A 61 -8.78 -20.83 7.47
N ALA A 62 -8.62 -19.64 8.04
CA ALA A 62 -8.32 -19.39 9.44
C ALA A 62 -9.09 -18.14 9.87
N SER A 63 -9.39 -18.00 11.17
CA SER A 63 -10.02 -16.79 11.70
C SER A 63 -9.05 -15.97 12.56
N GLY A 64 -9.09 -14.65 12.39
CA GLY A 64 -8.42 -13.69 13.26
C GLY A 64 -9.28 -13.17 14.41
N SER A 65 -10.56 -13.55 14.50
CA SER A 65 -11.42 -13.19 15.64
C SER A 65 -11.03 -14.02 16.86
N GLU A 66 -11.26 -13.51 18.08
CA GLU A 66 -10.90 -14.26 19.29
C GLU A 66 -11.62 -15.61 19.37
N GLY A 67 -12.95 -15.60 19.25
CA GLY A 67 -13.75 -16.82 19.28
C GLY A 67 -13.58 -17.72 18.05
N GLY A 68 -13.27 -17.15 16.87
CA GLY A 68 -13.02 -17.93 15.66
C GLY A 68 -11.63 -18.54 15.62
N LYS A 69 -10.64 -17.93 16.27
CA LYS A 69 -9.30 -18.53 16.41
C LYS A 69 -9.36 -19.86 17.16
N ASP A 70 -10.22 -19.94 18.18
CA ASP A 70 -10.40 -21.16 18.99
C ASP A 70 -11.31 -22.19 18.31
N ASP A 71 -12.25 -21.74 17.47
CA ASP A 71 -13.21 -22.59 16.75
C ASP A 71 -13.56 -21.99 15.37
N PRO A 72 -12.76 -22.24 14.32
CA PRO A 72 -13.06 -21.73 12.97
C PRO A 72 -14.07 -22.61 12.20
N SER A 73 -14.85 -23.45 12.89
CA SER A 73 -15.67 -24.49 12.25
C SER A 73 -16.91 -23.96 11.53
N ALA A 74 -17.42 -24.79 10.62
CA ALA A 74 -18.73 -24.60 10.00
C ALA A 74 -19.85 -24.51 11.05
N HIS A 75 -19.72 -25.20 12.18
CA HIS A 75 -20.71 -25.20 13.26
C HIS A 75 -20.79 -23.82 13.94
N ARG A 76 -19.66 -23.16 14.18
CA ARG A 76 -19.66 -21.79 14.72
C ARG A 76 -20.27 -20.81 13.73
N LEU A 77 -19.87 -20.88 12.46
CA LEU A 77 -20.38 -19.98 11.42
C LEU A 77 -21.89 -20.14 11.21
N LEU A 78 -22.40 -21.39 11.19
CA LEU A 78 -23.84 -21.65 11.10
C LEU A 78 -24.59 -21.09 12.31
N ARG A 79 -24.07 -21.30 13.52
CA ARG A 79 -24.67 -20.79 14.76
C ARG A 79 -24.79 -19.26 14.74
N LEU A 80 -23.72 -18.57 14.33
CA LEU A 80 -23.75 -17.10 14.18
C LEU A 80 -24.82 -16.70 13.16
N ALA A 81 -24.90 -17.36 12.01
CA ALA A 81 -25.89 -17.05 10.99
C ALA A 81 -27.33 -17.28 11.46
N GLN A 82 -27.56 -18.30 12.29
CA GLN A 82 -28.86 -18.58 12.90
C GLN A 82 -29.25 -17.55 13.96
N GLU A 83 -28.28 -16.97 14.66
CA GLU A 83 -28.49 -15.87 15.60
C GLU A 83 -28.77 -14.55 14.87
N SER A 84 -27.93 -14.20 13.91
CA SER A 84 -28.06 -13.01 13.07
C SER A 84 -27.15 -13.11 11.85
N ILE A 85 -27.67 -12.74 10.68
CA ILE A 85 -26.86 -12.72 9.46
C ILE A 85 -25.71 -11.70 9.56
N GLU A 86 -25.93 -10.61 10.28
CA GLU A 86 -24.93 -9.58 10.56
C GLU A 86 -23.76 -10.14 11.38
N LEU A 87 -24.03 -10.91 12.44
CA LEU A 87 -22.98 -11.56 13.24
C LEU A 87 -22.13 -12.54 12.41
N PHE A 88 -22.77 -13.28 11.50
CA PHE A 88 -22.06 -14.14 10.57
C PHE A 88 -21.19 -13.33 9.60
N GLU A 89 -21.73 -12.28 8.98
CA GLU A 89 -21.00 -11.42 8.05
C GLU A 89 -19.85 -10.65 8.72
N ASP A 90 -20.02 -10.25 9.99
CA ASP A 90 -18.97 -9.64 10.79
C ASP A 90 -17.82 -10.62 11.08
N GLU A 91 -18.13 -11.91 11.30
CA GLU A 91 -17.10 -12.94 11.41
C GLU A 91 -16.33 -13.12 10.09
N LEU A 92 -17.00 -13.01 8.94
CA LEU A 92 -16.34 -13.10 7.63
C LEU A 92 -15.31 -11.98 7.40
N ASP A 93 -15.38 -10.88 8.14
CA ASP A 93 -14.37 -9.81 8.06
C ASP A 93 -13.04 -10.21 8.72
N TYR A 94 -13.07 -11.19 9.63
CA TYR A 94 -11.89 -11.74 10.31
C TYR A 94 -11.34 -13.01 9.66
N LEU A 95 -12.10 -13.63 8.75
CA LEU A 95 -11.64 -14.81 8.03
C LEU A 95 -10.53 -14.48 7.03
N CYS A 96 -9.55 -15.36 6.97
CA CYS A 96 -8.41 -15.31 6.06
C CYS A 96 -8.31 -16.62 5.28
N GLY A 97 -8.15 -16.55 3.97
CA GLY A 97 -7.83 -17.74 3.19
C GLY A 97 -8.34 -17.71 1.77
N ARG A 98 -8.58 -18.90 1.24
CA ARG A 98 -9.11 -19.14 -0.10
C ARG A 98 -10.21 -20.19 0.01
N TYR A 99 -11.41 -19.70 0.25
CA TYR A 99 -12.55 -20.53 0.61
C TYR A 99 -13.83 -20.08 -0.08
N LEU A 100 -14.77 -21.00 -0.11
CA LEU A 100 -16.16 -20.81 -0.50
C LEU A 100 -17.04 -21.14 0.70
N ILE A 101 -18.12 -20.39 0.91
CA ILE A 101 -19.19 -20.76 1.84
C ILE A 101 -20.50 -20.92 1.08
N VAL A 102 -21.18 -22.05 1.29
CA VAL A 102 -22.58 -22.26 0.91
C VAL A 102 -23.40 -22.28 2.19
N LEU A 103 -24.22 -21.24 2.41
CA LEU A 103 -25.09 -21.11 3.57
C LEU A 103 -26.55 -21.29 3.14
N ASN A 104 -27.22 -22.30 3.67
CA ASN A 104 -28.67 -22.37 3.66
C ASN A 104 -29.20 -21.92 5.02
N LEU A 105 -29.99 -20.86 5.01
CA LEU A 105 -30.60 -20.29 6.20
C LEU A 105 -32.07 -20.01 5.90
N GLN A 106 -32.97 -20.62 6.67
CA GLN A 106 -34.42 -20.43 6.57
C GLN A 106 -34.95 -20.64 5.14
N GLY A 107 -34.43 -21.67 4.45
CA GLY A 107 -34.82 -22.03 3.08
C GLY A 107 -34.22 -21.17 1.98
N LYS A 108 -33.41 -20.15 2.32
CA LYS A 108 -32.65 -19.34 1.34
C LYS A 108 -31.20 -19.81 1.27
N THR A 109 -30.68 -19.97 0.07
CA THR A 109 -29.29 -20.38 -0.15
C THR A 109 -28.44 -19.21 -0.65
N TRP A 110 -27.32 -19.00 0.03
CA TRP A 110 -26.36 -17.94 -0.22
C TRP A 110 -24.98 -18.53 -0.49
N ILE A 111 -24.23 -17.91 -1.40
CA ILE A 111 -22.85 -18.31 -1.71
C ILE A 111 -21.93 -17.11 -1.49
N TYR A 112 -20.88 -17.31 -0.70
CA TYR A 112 -19.86 -16.31 -0.39
C TYR A 112 -18.49 -16.84 -0.82
N ASN A 113 -17.60 -15.97 -1.27
CA ASN A 113 -16.18 -16.28 -1.44
C ASN A 113 -15.32 -15.50 -0.43
N ASP A 114 -14.03 -15.80 -0.43
CA ASP A 114 -13.06 -15.15 0.44
C ASP A 114 -12.95 -13.64 0.20
N ALA A 115 -12.30 -12.95 1.15
CA ALA A 115 -12.20 -11.49 1.18
C ALA A 115 -11.63 -10.87 -0.09
N ILE A 116 -10.86 -11.61 -0.88
CA ILE A 116 -10.16 -11.08 -2.06
C ILE A 116 -10.51 -11.84 -3.35
N GLY A 117 -11.51 -12.72 -3.32
CA GLY A 117 -12.03 -13.42 -4.50
C GLY A 117 -11.08 -14.49 -5.06
N ASN A 118 -10.16 -15.00 -4.24
CA ASN A 118 -9.16 -15.96 -4.69
C ASN A 118 -9.74 -17.34 -4.99
N ARG A 119 -10.78 -17.77 -4.28
CA ARG A 119 -11.61 -18.90 -4.66
C ARG A 119 -12.64 -18.35 -5.62
N THR A 120 -12.33 -18.43 -6.90
CA THR A 120 -13.21 -17.99 -7.97
C THR A 120 -14.52 -18.75 -7.92
N VAL A 121 -15.61 -18.03 -8.20
CA VAL A 121 -16.96 -18.58 -8.29
C VAL A 121 -17.62 -17.94 -9.49
N TYR A 122 -17.93 -18.76 -10.48
CA TYR A 122 -18.70 -18.38 -11.64
C TYR A 122 -20.11 -18.91 -11.49
N TYR A 123 -21.10 -18.15 -11.92
CA TYR A 123 -22.49 -18.56 -11.88
C TYR A 123 -23.23 -18.10 -13.12
N SER A 124 -24.28 -18.84 -13.47
CA SER A 124 -25.18 -18.49 -14.55
C SER A 124 -26.38 -17.70 -14.02
N ALA A 125 -26.74 -16.62 -14.70
CA ALA A 125 -27.88 -15.78 -14.37
C ALA A 125 -29.21 -16.36 -14.87
N ASP A 126 -29.17 -17.20 -15.91
CA ASP A 126 -30.33 -17.84 -16.55
C ASP A 126 -30.50 -19.32 -16.18
N GLN A 127 -29.45 -19.96 -15.66
CA GLN A 127 -29.45 -21.36 -15.24
C GLN A 127 -28.97 -21.50 -13.78
N PRO A 128 -29.58 -22.41 -13.00
CA PRO A 128 -29.24 -22.66 -11.60
C PRO A 128 -27.96 -23.51 -11.49
N VAL A 129 -26.82 -22.93 -11.87
CA VAL A 129 -25.51 -23.55 -11.81
C VAL A 129 -24.44 -22.55 -11.38
N ALA A 130 -23.53 -22.99 -10.52
CA ALA A 130 -22.30 -22.29 -10.18
C ALA A 130 -21.13 -23.27 -10.18
N ALA A 131 -19.93 -22.80 -10.53
CA ALA A 131 -18.72 -23.60 -10.51
C ALA A 131 -17.48 -22.76 -10.17
N SER A 132 -16.41 -23.41 -9.73
CA SER A 132 -15.18 -22.72 -9.36
C SER A 132 -14.40 -22.13 -10.55
N HIS A 133 -14.55 -22.70 -11.75
CA HIS A 133 -13.80 -22.28 -12.95
C HIS A 133 -14.74 -21.90 -14.08
N LEU A 134 -14.37 -20.90 -14.87
CA LEU A 134 -15.19 -20.44 -15.98
C LEU A 134 -15.40 -21.54 -17.02
N HIS A 135 -14.31 -22.23 -17.40
CA HIS A 135 -14.36 -23.33 -18.35
C HIS A 135 -15.14 -24.53 -17.82
N LEU A 136 -15.05 -24.81 -16.51
CA LEU A 136 -15.85 -25.86 -15.88
C LEU A 136 -17.35 -25.55 -15.93
N LEU A 137 -17.75 -24.32 -15.58
CA LEU A 137 -19.16 -23.89 -15.69
C LEU A 137 -19.65 -24.07 -17.13
N ASN A 138 -18.88 -23.56 -18.10
CA ASN A 138 -19.26 -23.60 -19.50
C ASN A 138 -19.21 -25.02 -20.10
N GLN A 139 -18.43 -25.93 -19.51
CA GLN A 139 -18.42 -27.35 -19.88
C GLN A 139 -19.70 -28.07 -19.45
N VAL A 140 -20.22 -27.79 -18.24
CA VAL A 140 -21.40 -28.48 -17.69
C VAL A 140 -22.71 -27.80 -18.10
N SER A 141 -22.67 -26.49 -18.33
CA SER A 141 -23.79 -25.66 -18.75
C SER A 141 -23.29 -24.67 -19.82
N PRO A 142 -23.29 -25.06 -21.10
CA PRO A 142 -22.75 -24.21 -22.17
C PRO A 142 -23.51 -22.90 -22.35
N HIS A 143 -22.77 -21.81 -22.50
CA HIS A 143 -23.25 -20.47 -22.81
C HIS A 143 -22.59 -19.93 -24.09
N GLU A 144 -23.31 -19.08 -24.81
CA GLU A 144 -22.76 -18.40 -25.99
C GLU A 144 -21.77 -17.29 -25.60
N LEU A 145 -20.85 -16.94 -26.49
CA LEU A 145 -20.00 -15.76 -26.29
C LEU A 145 -20.82 -14.46 -26.38
N LEU A 146 -20.47 -13.46 -25.56
CA LEU A 146 -21.02 -12.10 -25.69
C LEU A 146 -20.67 -11.49 -27.06
N SER A 147 -19.46 -11.75 -27.53
CA SER A 147 -18.93 -11.30 -28.81
C SER A 147 -17.86 -12.26 -29.32
N ASN A 148 -17.77 -12.44 -30.63
CA ASN A 148 -16.70 -13.22 -31.27
C ASN A 148 -15.30 -12.67 -30.95
N SER A 149 -15.17 -11.38 -30.65
CA SER A 149 -13.89 -10.77 -30.23
C SER A 149 -13.37 -11.34 -28.91
N LEU A 150 -14.23 -11.95 -28.09
CA LEU A 150 -13.87 -12.46 -26.76
C LEU A 150 -13.55 -13.97 -26.73
N LYS A 151 -13.54 -14.65 -27.88
CA LYS A 151 -13.37 -16.11 -27.96
C LYS A 151 -12.12 -16.64 -27.24
N ASN A 152 -11.04 -15.87 -27.27
CA ASN A 152 -9.76 -16.20 -26.62
C ASN A 152 -9.34 -15.10 -25.62
N ALA A 153 -10.30 -14.32 -25.11
CA ALA A 153 -10.01 -13.22 -24.21
C ALA A 153 -9.34 -13.75 -22.94
N ARG A 154 -8.22 -13.15 -22.57
CA ARG A 154 -7.55 -13.39 -21.28
C ARG A 154 -8.26 -12.58 -20.20
N VAL A 155 -8.15 -13.01 -18.95
CA VAL A 155 -8.70 -12.25 -17.81
C VAL A 155 -8.24 -10.79 -17.80
N ALA A 156 -7.01 -10.51 -18.24
CA ALA A 156 -6.49 -9.15 -18.32
C ALA A 156 -7.33 -8.19 -19.20
N GLU A 157 -8.06 -8.72 -20.18
CA GLU A 157 -8.87 -7.98 -21.15
C GLU A 157 -10.28 -7.64 -20.61
N TYR A 158 -10.79 -8.39 -19.62
CA TYR A 158 -12.13 -8.18 -19.06
C TYR A 158 -12.16 -8.04 -17.52
N GLN A 159 -11.01 -8.06 -16.85
CA GLN A 159 -10.90 -7.89 -15.39
C GLN A 159 -11.49 -6.59 -14.88
N TRP A 160 -11.70 -5.57 -15.71
CA TRP A 160 -12.33 -4.30 -15.33
C TRP A 160 -13.81 -4.20 -15.70
N ALA A 161 -14.33 -5.14 -16.50
CA ALA A 161 -15.69 -5.12 -17.01
C ALA A 161 -16.71 -5.64 -15.97
N ALA A 162 -16.77 -4.98 -14.81
CA ALA A 162 -17.63 -5.37 -13.68
C ALA A 162 -17.48 -6.87 -13.34
N ASP A 163 -18.58 -7.58 -13.11
CA ASP A 163 -18.64 -9.04 -12.91
C ASP A 163 -18.84 -9.83 -14.22
N LEU A 164 -18.76 -9.17 -15.38
CA LEU A 164 -18.97 -9.82 -16.67
C LEU A 164 -17.80 -10.76 -17.02
N THR A 165 -18.13 -11.80 -17.79
CA THR A 165 -17.20 -12.76 -18.37
C THR A 165 -17.33 -12.75 -19.90
N PRO A 166 -16.48 -13.46 -20.67
CA PRO A 166 -16.65 -13.63 -22.11
C PRO A 166 -17.98 -14.26 -22.56
N TYR A 167 -18.71 -14.94 -21.67
CA TYR A 167 -19.92 -15.68 -21.99
C TYR A 167 -21.18 -14.92 -21.54
N LYS A 168 -22.25 -15.02 -22.36
CA LYS A 168 -23.58 -14.50 -22.05
C LYS A 168 -24.10 -15.16 -20.79
N GLU A 169 -24.73 -14.35 -19.93
CA GLU A 169 -25.33 -14.78 -18.66
C GLU A 169 -24.39 -15.45 -17.64
N VAL A 170 -23.10 -15.62 -17.95
CA VAL A 170 -22.11 -16.10 -16.97
C VAL A 170 -21.44 -14.92 -16.31
N ARG A 171 -21.51 -14.89 -14.99
CA ARG A 171 -20.99 -13.81 -14.14
C ARG A 171 -19.98 -14.37 -13.15
N HIS A 172 -19.04 -13.52 -12.75
CA HIS A 172 -18.07 -13.81 -11.69
C HIS A 172 -18.62 -13.25 -10.37
N LEU A 173 -18.80 -14.09 -9.35
CA LEU A 173 -19.07 -13.61 -8.00
C LEU A 173 -17.84 -12.85 -7.47
N LEU A 174 -17.96 -11.53 -7.41
CA LEU A 174 -16.92 -10.64 -6.90
C LEU A 174 -16.75 -10.80 -5.38
N PRO A 175 -15.57 -10.55 -4.82
CA PRO A 175 -15.46 -10.40 -3.37
C PRO A 175 -16.39 -9.29 -2.87
N ASN A 176 -16.75 -9.38 -1.59
CA ASN A 176 -17.66 -8.43 -0.91
C ASN A 176 -19.12 -8.50 -1.41
N HIS A 177 -19.41 -9.43 -2.31
CA HIS A 177 -20.75 -9.79 -2.74
C HIS A 177 -21.05 -11.23 -2.38
N LYS A 178 -22.33 -11.51 -2.13
CA LYS A 178 -22.88 -12.85 -1.97
C LYS A 178 -23.86 -13.12 -3.09
N LEU A 179 -23.93 -14.35 -3.57
CA LEU A 179 -24.92 -14.76 -4.55
C LEU A 179 -26.18 -15.27 -3.83
N ASN A 180 -27.32 -14.66 -4.12
CA ASN A 180 -28.63 -15.25 -3.83
C ASN A 180 -28.88 -16.36 -4.85
N TRP A 181 -28.87 -17.62 -4.43
CA TRP A 181 -29.05 -18.74 -5.35
C TRP A 181 -30.43 -18.75 -6.02
N GLY A 182 -31.49 -18.38 -5.29
CA GLY A 182 -32.87 -18.42 -5.80
C GLY A 182 -33.11 -17.37 -6.88
N GLU A 183 -32.62 -16.16 -6.65
CA GLU A 183 -32.76 -15.02 -7.56
C GLU A 183 -31.69 -15.01 -8.66
N ARG A 184 -30.56 -15.71 -8.47
CA ARG A 184 -29.35 -15.66 -9.33
C ARG A 184 -28.79 -14.25 -9.47
N GLU A 185 -28.87 -13.49 -8.38
CA GLU A 185 -28.35 -12.12 -8.30
C GLU A 185 -27.35 -11.97 -7.16
N THR A 186 -26.40 -11.08 -7.36
CA THR A 186 -25.40 -10.73 -6.37
C THR A 186 -25.89 -9.58 -5.50
N VAL A 187 -25.64 -9.69 -4.20
CA VAL A 187 -25.93 -8.66 -3.21
C VAL A 187 -24.63 -8.25 -2.53
N ARG A 188 -24.34 -6.95 -2.49
CA ARG A 188 -23.20 -6.43 -1.72
C ARG A 188 -23.47 -6.63 -0.24
N PHE A 189 -22.54 -7.29 0.46
CA PHE A 189 -22.58 -7.45 1.92
C PHE A 189 -21.39 -6.77 2.61
N TYR A 190 -20.47 -6.18 1.85
CA TYR A 190 -19.40 -5.35 2.39
C TYR A 190 -19.08 -4.19 1.41
N PRO A 191 -18.77 -2.98 1.90
CA PRO A 191 -18.87 -2.53 3.29
C PRO A 191 -20.34 -2.38 3.75
N ARG A 192 -20.58 -2.50 5.07
CA ARG A 192 -21.93 -2.37 5.69
C ARG A 192 -22.13 -1.07 6.44
N GLU A 193 -21.04 -0.46 6.89
CA GLU A 193 -21.01 0.78 7.64
C GLU A 193 -19.72 1.55 7.33
N ALA A 194 -19.60 2.79 7.82
CA ALA A 194 -18.35 3.54 7.71
C ALA A 194 -17.26 2.84 8.52
N ASN A 195 -16.01 2.92 8.06
CA ASN A 195 -14.90 2.26 8.73
C ASN A 195 -14.83 2.70 10.22
N PRO A 196 -15.05 1.77 11.18
CA PRO A 196 -15.22 2.11 12.58
C PRO A 196 -13.90 2.49 13.28
N PHE A 197 -12.76 2.32 12.59
CA PHE A 197 -11.43 2.51 13.18
C PHE A 197 -10.85 3.91 12.98
N TYR A 198 -11.53 4.82 12.26
CA TYR A 198 -10.96 6.16 11.99
C TYR A 198 -10.55 6.89 13.29
N GLU A 199 -11.38 6.80 14.33
CA GLU A 199 -11.18 7.46 15.62
C GLU A 199 -10.23 6.72 16.57
N TRP A 200 -9.72 5.54 16.19
CA TRP A 200 -8.73 4.82 17.02
C TRP A 200 -7.37 5.51 16.94
N ASP A 201 -6.60 5.47 18.02
CA ASP A 201 -5.21 5.89 18.00
C ASP A 201 -4.33 4.90 17.22
N SER A 202 -3.17 5.36 16.75
CA SER A 202 -2.26 4.59 15.90
C SER A 202 -1.76 3.31 16.57
N GLU A 203 -1.45 3.33 17.88
CA GLU A 203 -0.95 2.15 18.59
C GLU A 203 -2.04 1.08 18.71
N SER A 204 -3.27 1.46 19.03
CA SER A 204 -4.42 0.55 19.04
C SER A 204 -4.67 -0.09 17.67
N LYS A 205 -4.55 0.69 16.58
CA LYS A 205 -4.67 0.17 15.21
C LYS A 205 -3.57 -0.87 14.92
N PHE A 206 -2.31 -0.56 15.22
CA PHE A 206 -1.20 -1.50 15.00
C PHE A 206 -1.35 -2.78 15.82
N ALA A 207 -1.68 -2.66 17.10
CA ALA A 207 -1.87 -3.81 17.99
C ALA A 207 -2.97 -4.73 17.48
N GLU A 208 -4.09 -4.18 17.01
CA GLU A 208 -5.19 -4.99 16.48
C GLU A 208 -4.85 -5.63 15.12
N ILE A 209 -4.13 -4.93 14.23
CA ILE A 209 -3.60 -5.53 13.00
C ILE A 209 -2.73 -6.74 13.33
N GLU A 210 -1.79 -6.59 14.26
CA GLU A 210 -0.88 -7.65 14.68
C GLU A 210 -1.66 -8.82 15.32
N ARG A 211 -2.65 -8.54 16.17
CA ARG A 211 -3.49 -9.55 16.83
C ARG A 211 -4.27 -10.39 15.80
N VAL A 212 -5.03 -9.73 14.93
CA VAL A 212 -5.87 -10.39 13.91
C VAL A 212 -5.02 -11.22 12.97
N TRP A 213 -3.92 -10.64 12.46
CA TRP A 213 -3.04 -11.32 11.52
C TRP A 213 -2.36 -12.53 12.17
N ARG A 214 -1.78 -12.37 13.37
CA ARG A 214 -1.06 -13.46 14.06
C ARG A 214 -1.99 -14.61 14.43
N ALA A 215 -3.23 -14.31 14.81
CA ALA A 215 -4.25 -15.32 15.10
C ALA A 215 -4.57 -16.20 13.89
N ALA A 216 -4.77 -15.60 12.71
CA ALA A 216 -4.98 -16.36 11.48
C ALA A 216 -3.70 -17.08 11.03
N GLN A 217 -2.55 -16.39 11.11
CA GLN A 217 -1.26 -16.92 10.67
C GLN A 217 -0.83 -18.17 11.46
N SER A 218 -1.00 -18.18 12.79
CA SER A 218 -0.60 -19.36 13.59
C SER A 218 -1.33 -20.61 13.15
N GLN A 219 -2.64 -20.54 12.85
CA GLN A 219 -3.43 -21.68 12.36
C GLN A 219 -2.88 -22.23 11.03
N TYR A 220 -2.44 -21.37 10.11
CA TYR A 220 -1.81 -21.81 8.86
C TYR A 220 -0.47 -22.50 9.11
N PHE A 221 0.37 -21.92 9.96
CA PHE A 221 1.65 -22.54 10.31
C PHE A 221 1.42 -23.84 11.10
N ASP A 222 0.38 -23.99 11.90
CA ASP A 222 0.09 -25.26 12.60
C ASP A 222 -0.42 -26.34 11.64
N ARG A 223 -1.27 -25.96 10.66
CA ARG A 223 -1.87 -26.88 9.69
C ARG A 223 -0.91 -27.34 8.60
N TYR A 224 -0.04 -26.45 8.11
CA TYR A 224 0.80 -26.72 6.94
C TYR A 224 2.27 -26.97 7.31
N PRO A 225 2.80 -28.19 7.08
CA PRO A 225 4.19 -28.53 7.43
C PRO A 225 5.22 -28.02 6.39
N ARG A 226 4.78 -27.71 5.17
CA ARG A 226 5.63 -27.25 4.07
C ARG A 226 5.11 -25.93 3.51
N ILE A 227 5.91 -24.89 3.69
CA ILE A 227 5.54 -23.53 3.35
C ILE A 227 6.59 -22.96 2.40
N ALA A 228 6.13 -22.57 1.23
CA ALA A 228 6.89 -21.77 0.28
C ALA A 228 6.50 -20.29 0.45
N PHE A 229 7.41 -19.36 0.18
CA PHE A 229 7.10 -17.93 0.21
C PHE A 229 7.81 -17.19 -0.92
N SER A 230 7.02 -16.58 -1.81
CA SER A 230 7.49 -15.58 -2.77
C SER A 230 7.99 -14.29 -2.08
N ILE A 231 9.31 -14.13 -2.00
CA ILE A 231 9.98 -12.95 -1.43
C ILE A 231 10.47 -12.05 -2.58
N SER A 232 10.30 -10.74 -2.43
CA SER A 232 10.77 -9.74 -3.40
C SER A 232 11.43 -8.54 -2.70
N GLY A 233 12.03 -7.63 -3.45
CA GLY A 233 12.57 -6.37 -2.93
C GLY A 233 11.49 -5.36 -2.55
N GLY A 234 10.22 -5.65 -2.84
CA GLY A 234 9.07 -4.79 -2.58
C GLY A 234 8.61 -4.78 -1.13
N VAL A 235 7.87 -3.74 -0.74
CA VAL A 235 7.40 -3.56 0.64
C VAL A 235 6.31 -4.57 1.03
N ASP A 236 5.52 -5.04 0.06
CA ASP A 236 4.37 -5.92 0.30
C ASP A 236 4.82 -7.31 0.79
N SER A 237 5.78 -7.93 0.10
CA SER A 237 6.37 -9.21 0.52
C SER A 237 7.17 -9.06 1.83
N ARG A 238 7.83 -7.91 2.05
CA ARG A 238 8.53 -7.62 3.31
C ARG A 238 7.61 -7.55 4.51
N LEU A 239 6.44 -6.92 4.40
CA LEU A 239 5.49 -6.87 5.50
C LEU A 239 5.01 -8.28 5.85
N VAL A 240 4.64 -9.08 4.85
CA VAL A 240 4.26 -10.47 5.09
C VAL A 240 5.40 -11.28 5.73
N LEU A 241 6.65 -11.05 5.31
CA LEU A 241 7.84 -11.66 5.89
C LEU A 241 8.12 -11.19 7.33
N ALA A 242 7.91 -9.92 7.62
CA ALA A 242 8.05 -9.36 8.96
C ALA A 242 7.06 -10.00 9.93
N MET A 243 5.78 -10.10 9.52
CA MET A 243 4.75 -10.77 10.32
C MET A 243 5.10 -12.24 10.57
N ALA A 244 5.68 -12.91 9.57
CA ALA A 244 6.09 -14.31 9.64
C ALA A 244 7.43 -14.57 10.38
N LYS A 245 8.06 -13.55 10.99
CA LYS A 245 9.34 -13.70 11.70
C LYS A 245 9.40 -14.87 12.70
N PRO A 246 8.36 -15.15 13.51
CA PRO A 246 8.38 -16.29 14.42
C PRO A 246 8.46 -17.67 13.74
N TYR A 247 8.32 -17.73 12.42
CA TYR A 247 8.24 -18.97 11.64
C TYR A 247 9.26 -19.03 10.50
N TRP A 248 10.25 -18.13 10.45
CA TRP A 248 11.23 -18.08 9.35
C TRP A 248 11.93 -19.43 9.14
N ASP A 249 12.28 -20.12 10.23
CA ASP A 249 12.93 -21.44 10.26
C ASP A 249 12.09 -22.57 9.63
N ARG A 250 10.81 -22.29 9.32
CA ARG A 250 9.86 -23.22 8.67
C ARG A 250 9.61 -22.88 7.20
N ILE A 251 10.05 -21.71 6.74
CA ILE A 251 9.74 -21.16 5.41
C ILE A 251 10.86 -21.47 4.42
N VAL A 252 10.50 -22.06 3.28
CA VAL A 252 11.34 -22.08 2.08
C VAL A 252 11.01 -20.85 1.23
N GLY A 253 11.89 -19.86 1.26
CA GLY A 253 11.72 -18.66 0.44
C GLY A 253 12.01 -18.94 -1.04
N TYR A 254 11.43 -18.14 -1.93
CA TYR A 254 11.88 -18.09 -3.31
C TYR A 254 11.74 -16.70 -3.93
N THR A 255 12.63 -16.40 -4.88
CA THR A 255 12.68 -15.11 -5.57
C THR A 255 12.99 -15.31 -7.06
N TYR A 256 12.40 -14.47 -7.90
CA TYR A 256 12.71 -14.44 -9.33
C TYR A 256 13.92 -13.54 -9.57
N GLY A 257 14.84 -13.99 -10.42
CA GLY A 257 16.07 -13.28 -10.69
C GLY A 257 16.57 -13.50 -12.12
N LEU A 258 17.71 -12.89 -12.41
CA LEU A 258 18.45 -13.09 -13.65
C LEU A 258 19.88 -13.47 -13.27
N ALA A 259 20.28 -14.70 -13.60
CA ALA A 259 21.62 -15.16 -13.27
C ALA A 259 22.69 -14.21 -13.88
N LYS A 260 23.75 -13.91 -13.12
CA LYS A 260 24.88 -13.13 -13.62
C LYS A 260 25.66 -13.91 -14.68
N ARG A 261 25.28 -13.76 -15.95
CA ARG A 261 26.03 -14.21 -17.14
C ARG A 261 26.79 -13.06 -17.81
N GLU A 262 27.95 -13.32 -18.41
CA GLU A 262 28.76 -12.32 -19.13
C GLU A 262 28.11 -11.86 -20.45
N GLU A 263 27.28 -12.70 -21.09
CA GLU A 263 26.85 -12.51 -22.49
C GLU A 263 25.37 -12.04 -22.69
N GLY A 264 24.65 -11.64 -21.65
CA GLY A 264 23.19 -11.42 -21.69
C GLY A 264 22.70 -9.96 -21.59
N LEU A 265 23.27 -9.00 -22.32
CA LEU A 265 22.97 -7.55 -22.11
C LEU A 265 21.56 -7.11 -22.56
N ALA A 266 20.91 -7.81 -23.49
CA ALA A 266 19.66 -7.33 -24.12
C ALA A 266 18.45 -7.33 -23.16
N GLN A 267 18.28 -8.36 -22.32
CA GLN A 267 17.20 -8.40 -21.33
C GLN A 267 17.47 -7.47 -20.13
N ARG A 268 18.74 -7.29 -19.76
CA ARG A 268 19.18 -6.39 -18.67
C ARG A 268 18.88 -4.92 -18.93
N GLY A 269 18.86 -4.49 -20.19
CA GLY A 269 18.47 -3.12 -20.56
C GLY A 269 16.97 -2.83 -20.40
N SER A 270 16.12 -3.86 -20.34
CA SER A 270 14.66 -3.70 -20.24
C SER A 270 14.24 -3.28 -18.81
N PHE A 271 13.05 -2.66 -18.67
CA PHE A 271 12.47 -2.37 -17.35
C PHE A 271 12.28 -3.65 -16.52
N PHE A 272 11.82 -4.73 -17.16
CA PHE A 272 11.64 -6.04 -16.53
C PHE A 272 12.96 -6.62 -16.01
N GLY A 273 14.01 -6.64 -16.85
CA GLY A 273 15.32 -7.16 -16.44
C GLY A 273 15.94 -6.40 -15.28
N ARG A 274 15.88 -5.06 -15.32
CA ARG A 274 16.31 -4.22 -14.19
C ARG A 274 15.53 -4.50 -12.90
N THR A 275 14.24 -4.79 -13.01
CA THR A 275 13.38 -5.11 -11.85
C THR A 275 13.81 -6.44 -11.22
N MET A 276 14.01 -7.48 -12.03
CA MET A 276 14.44 -8.81 -11.53
C MET A 276 15.84 -8.79 -10.91
N GLU A 277 16.81 -8.09 -11.53
CA GLU A 277 18.15 -7.93 -10.95
C GLU A 277 18.14 -7.18 -9.62
N ASN A 278 17.31 -6.13 -9.55
CA ASN A 278 17.17 -5.33 -8.34
C ASN A 278 16.51 -6.15 -7.22
N ASP A 279 15.45 -6.89 -7.51
CA ASP A 279 14.80 -7.80 -6.56
C ASP A 279 15.76 -8.86 -6.05
N GLU A 280 16.46 -9.57 -6.93
CA GLU A 280 17.44 -10.58 -6.52
C GLU A 280 18.54 -9.97 -5.63
N SER A 281 19.10 -8.82 -6.01
CA SER A 281 20.13 -8.13 -5.24
C SER A 281 19.66 -7.75 -3.83
N ILE A 282 18.46 -7.16 -3.74
CA ILE A 282 17.91 -6.70 -2.46
C ILE A 282 17.54 -7.91 -1.59
N VAL A 283 16.89 -8.94 -2.14
CA VAL A 283 16.53 -10.13 -1.37
C VAL A 283 17.78 -10.85 -0.88
N ARG A 284 18.83 -11.01 -1.69
CA ARG A 284 20.10 -11.59 -1.23
C ARG A 284 20.65 -10.88 0.00
N GLN A 285 20.53 -9.55 0.05
CA GLN A 285 20.96 -8.77 1.21
C GLN A 285 20.02 -8.96 2.41
N MET A 286 18.70 -8.95 2.20
CA MET A 286 17.70 -9.18 3.24
C MET A 286 17.86 -10.53 3.91
N LEU A 287 18.12 -11.58 3.13
CA LEU A 287 18.27 -12.94 3.64
C LEU A 287 19.47 -13.11 4.58
N LEU A 288 20.47 -12.21 4.53
CA LEU A 288 21.57 -12.20 5.52
C LEU A 288 21.07 -11.93 6.95
N SER A 289 19.89 -11.33 7.09
CA SER A 289 19.24 -11.04 8.38
C SER A 289 18.04 -11.94 8.67
N CYS A 290 17.72 -12.90 7.80
CA CYS A 290 16.57 -13.79 7.96
C CYS A 290 17.02 -15.22 8.27
N ASP A 291 16.39 -15.87 9.25
CA ASP A 291 16.66 -17.27 9.59
C ASP A 291 15.71 -18.21 8.83
N LEU A 292 15.76 -18.18 7.49
CA LEU A 292 14.91 -19.02 6.66
C LEU A 292 15.37 -20.47 6.65
N LYS A 293 14.42 -21.42 6.52
CA LYS A 293 14.73 -22.84 6.34
C LYS A 293 15.64 -23.09 5.13
N ASP A 294 15.27 -22.47 4.01
CA ASP A 294 16.00 -22.53 2.74
C ASP A 294 15.52 -21.39 1.82
N HIS A 295 16.23 -21.14 0.72
CA HIS A 295 15.81 -20.17 -0.29
C HIS A 295 16.20 -20.57 -1.72
N VAL A 296 15.25 -20.49 -2.65
CA VAL A 296 15.43 -20.85 -4.06
C VAL A 296 15.35 -19.63 -4.96
N TYR A 297 16.32 -19.46 -5.87
CA TYR A 297 16.27 -18.44 -6.92
C TYR A 297 15.82 -19.07 -8.25
N PHE A 298 14.72 -18.57 -8.81
CA PHE A 298 14.27 -18.94 -10.15
C PHE A 298 14.87 -17.98 -11.18
N ASP A 299 15.78 -18.49 -12.02
CA ASP A 299 16.36 -17.73 -13.13
C ASP A 299 15.35 -17.65 -14.28
N MET A 300 14.85 -16.44 -14.54
CA MET A 300 13.80 -16.20 -15.53
C MET A 300 14.20 -16.55 -16.97
N GLU A 301 15.50 -16.65 -17.26
CA GLU A 301 16.01 -17.08 -18.57
C GLU A 301 16.10 -18.62 -18.70
N SER A 302 16.16 -19.34 -17.59
CA SER A 302 16.32 -20.81 -17.56
C SER A 302 15.15 -21.55 -16.92
N LEU A 303 13.95 -20.94 -16.93
CA LEU A 303 12.72 -21.60 -16.50
C LEU A 303 12.47 -22.90 -17.26
N GLU A 304 11.85 -23.85 -16.59
CA GLU A 304 11.46 -25.12 -17.17
C GLU A 304 10.54 -24.93 -18.39
N LYS A 305 10.61 -25.88 -19.31
CA LYS A 305 9.69 -25.94 -20.44
C LYS A 305 8.34 -26.49 -19.96
N VAL A 306 7.27 -26.01 -20.57
CA VAL A 306 5.92 -26.53 -20.36
C VAL A 306 5.76 -27.71 -21.31
N ASP A 307 5.38 -28.87 -20.78
CA ASP A 307 4.99 -30.02 -21.61
C ASP A 307 3.50 -29.96 -21.98
N ASP A 308 3.09 -30.73 -23.00
CA ASP A 308 1.72 -30.72 -23.53
C ASP A 308 0.66 -31.05 -22.46
N GLN A 309 1.00 -31.89 -21.49
CA GLN A 309 0.08 -32.26 -20.41
C GLN A 309 -0.17 -31.10 -19.47
N LEU A 310 0.88 -30.37 -19.08
CA LEU A 310 0.79 -29.18 -18.25
C LEU A 310 0.13 -28.03 -19.02
N GLU A 311 0.43 -27.84 -20.30
CA GLU A 311 -0.22 -26.82 -21.12
C GLU A 311 -1.74 -27.02 -21.14
N GLN A 312 -2.20 -28.22 -21.47
CA GLN A 312 -3.63 -28.55 -21.49
C GLN A 312 -4.29 -28.39 -20.11
N LEU A 313 -3.59 -28.75 -19.04
CA LEU A 313 -4.07 -28.56 -17.67
C LEU A 313 -4.29 -27.07 -17.35
N LEU A 314 -3.33 -26.22 -17.70
CA LEU A 314 -3.43 -24.78 -17.44
C LEU A 314 -4.52 -24.13 -18.29
N GLU A 315 -4.67 -24.52 -19.56
CA GLU A 315 -5.78 -24.06 -20.41
C GLU A 315 -7.14 -24.40 -19.83
N ASN A 316 -7.30 -25.56 -19.21
CA ASN A 316 -8.54 -25.92 -18.55
C ASN A 316 -8.80 -25.04 -17.33
N ASN A 317 -7.79 -24.81 -16.49
CA ASN A 317 -7.97 -24.19 -15.18
C ASN A 317 -8.10 -22.65 -15.21
N THR A 318 -7.52 -21.96 -16.18
CA THR A 318 -7.47 -20.48 -16.19
C THR A 318 -7.82 -19.89 -17.55
N VAL A 319 -8.35 -18.67 -17.53
CA VAL A 319 -8.65 -17.88 -18.72
C VAL A 319 -7.40 -17.11 -19.17
N GLY A 320 -6.54 -17.82 -19.90
CA GLY A 320 -5.25 -17.33 -20.40
C GLY A 320 -4.08 -17.62 -19.46
N PHE A 321 -2.86 -17.37 -19.94
CA PHE A 321 -1.61 -17.65 -19.21
C PHE A 321 -0.96 -16.39 -18.64
N HIS A 322 -0.53 -16.46 -17.39
CA HIS A 322 0.24 -15.42 -16.71
C HIS A 322 1.70 -15.82 -16.48
N GLY A 323 2.00 -17.12 -16.35
CA GLY A 323 3.34 -17.59 -16.03
C GLY A 323 3.53 -19.11 -16.16
N ASN A 324 3.07 -19.72 -17.25
CA ASN A 324 3.10 -21.18 -17.43
C ASN A 324 4.49 -21.83 -17.20
N ARG A 325 5.58 -21.22 -17.67
CA ARG A 325 6.95 -21.69 -17.43
C ARG A 325 7.37 -21.61 -15.96
N LEU A 326 6.82 -20.66 -15.20
CA LEU A 326 7.02 -20.61 -13.75
C LEU A 326 6.30 -21.77 -13.07
N VAL A 327 5.08 -22.11 -13.49
CA VAL A 327 4.37 -23.28 -12.97
C VAL A 327 5.18 -24.56 -13.19
N ALA A 328 5.72 -24.77 -14.40
CA ALA A 328 6.59 -25.90 -14.69
C ALA A 328 7.81 -25.94 -13.74
N SER A 329 8.42 -24.77 -13.49
CA SER A 329 9.57 -24.64 -12.60
C SER A 329 9.19 -24.90 -11.13
N TYR A 330 8.03 -24.44 -10.67
CA TYR A 330 7.53 -24.74 -9.32
C TYR A 330 7.28 -26.22 -9.12
N ARG A 331 6.70 -26.92 -10.10
CA ARG A 331 6.41 -28.35 -9.99
C ARG A 331 7.68 -29.20 -9.80
N LYS A 332 8.82 -28.73 -10.28
CA LYS A 332 10.13 -29.37 -10.09
C LYS A 332 10.69 -29.15 -8.68
N VAL A 333 10.40 -28.01 -8.05
CA VAL A 333 10.97 -27.63 -6.74
C VAL A 333 10.03 -27.99 -5.59
N PHE A 334 8.74 -27.74 -5.75
CA PHE A 334 7.71 -27.84 -4.71
C PHE A 334 6.79 -29.04 -4.94
N GLU A 335 7.35 -30.25 -4.91
CA GLU A 335 6.55 -31.48 -5.11
C GLU A 335 5.69 -31.81 -3.87
N GLY A 336 4.41 -32.09 -4.10
CA GLY A 336 3.42 -32.50 -3.09
C GLY A 336 2.58 -31.35 -2.52
N ALA A 337 1.96 -31.55 -1.36
CA ALA A 337 1.21 -30.53 -0.64
C ALA A 337 2.13 -29.46 -0.03
N TRP A 338 2.26 -28.33 -0.74
CA TRP A 338 2.90 -27.09 -0.28
C TRP A 338 1.85 -25.98 -0.19
N LEU A 339 1.99 -25.14 0.83
CA LEU A 339 1.30 -23.85 0.91
C LEU A 339 2.25 -22.75 0.46
N ASN A 340 1.86 -21.96 -0.53
CA ASN A 340 2.62 -20.81 -1.00
C ASN A 340 2.06 -19.51 -0.43
N ILE A 341 2.90 -18.77 0.29
CA ILE A 341 2.62 -17.44 0.81
C ILE A 341 2.99 -16.39 -0.23
N ARG A 342 2.10 -15.42 -0.44
CA ARG A 342 2.37 -14.25 -1.28
C ARG A 342 2.04 -12.94 -0.59
N GLY A 343 2.76 -11.88 -0.98
CA GLY A 343 2.55 -10.50 -0.51
C GLY A 343 1.30 -9.81 -1.07
N ASN A 344 0.45 -10.51 -1.83
CA ASN A 344 -0.77 -9.95 -2.40
C ASN A 344 -1.74 -9.47 -1.31
N ALA A 345 -2.62 -8.55 -1.70
CA ALA A 345 -3.65 -7.88 -0.91
C ALA A 345 -3.15 -6.76 0.01
N ILE A 346 -1.85 -6.65 0.29
CA ILE A 346 -1.29 -5.48 0.99
C ILE A 346 -1.51 -4.19 0.18
N GLU A 347 -1.47 -4.28 -1.15
CA GLU A 347 -1.71 -3.15 -2.04
C GLU A 347 -3.13 -2.57 -1.91
N LEU A 348 -4.10 -3.39 -1.48
CA LEU A 348 -5.49 -2.96 -1.25
C LEU A 348 -5.60 -1.98 -0.07
N SER A 349 -4.67 -2.09 0.88
CA SER A 349 -4.64 -1.25 2.08
C SER A 349 -3.77 0.00 1.88
N ARG A 350 -2.59 -0.14 1.26
CA ARG A 350 -1.63 0.99 1.14
C ARG A 350 -1.94 1.99 0.01
N THR A 351 -2.89 1.69 -0.87
CA THR A 351 -3.28 2.63 -1.95
C THR A 351 -4.21 3.74 -1.46
N GLY A 352 -4.69 3.66 -0.22
CA GLY A 352 -5.58 4.64 0.40
C GLY A 352 -7.01 4.59 -0.16
N ASN A 353 -7.84 5.51 0.30
CA ASN A 353 -9.27 5.53 -0.02
C ASN A 353 -9.58 6.24 -1.35
N THR A 354 -8.99 5.75 -2.44
CA THR A 354 -9.13 6.39 -3.76
C THR A 354 -10.60 6.44 -4.23
N ASN A 355 -11.07 7.64 -4.55
CA ASN A 355 -12.45 7.84 -5.00
C ASN A 355 -12.51 8.24 -6.47
N LEU A 356 -13.56 7.77 -7.16
CA LEU A 356 -13.88 8.11 -8.54
C LEU A 356 -15.33 8.57 -8.60
N SER A 357 -15.65 9.46 -9.55
CA SER A 357 -17.05 9.70 -9.91
C SER A 357 -17.62 8.46 -10.60
N PHE A 358 -18.93 8.26 -10.55
CA PHE A 358 -19.56 7.13 -11.25
C PHE A 358 -19.26 7.16 -12.75
N GLY A 359 -19.29 8.34 -13.39
CA GLY A 359 -18.94 8.48 -14.81
C GLY A 359 -17.49 8.08 -15.12
N ALA A 360 -16.52 8.51 -14.31
CA ALA A 360 -15.11 8.13 -14.49
C ALA A 360 -14.88 6.63 -14.26
N LEU A 361 -15.65 6.03 -13.35
CA LEU A 361 -15.65 4.58 -13.15
C LEU A 361 -16.20 3.84 -14.37
N VAL A 362 -17.33 4.28 -14.92
CA VAL A 362 -17.92 3.70 -16.14
C VAL A 362 -16.92 3.75 -17.29
N GLU A 363 -16.28 4.91 -17.53
CA GLU A 363 -15.27 5.06 -18.58
C GLU A 363 -14.10 4.07 -18.40
N LYS A 364 -13.57 3.98 -17.18
CA LYS A 364 -12.48 3.05 -16.85
C LYS A 364 -12.87 1.59 -17.03
N CYS A 365 -14.09 1.21 -16.63
CA CYS A 365 -14.58 -0.16 -16.70
C CYS A 365 -15.04 -0.55 -18.11
N GLN A 366 -15.50 0.41 -18.91
CA GLN A 366 -15.93 0.18 -20.29
C GLN A 366 -14.72 -0.24 -21.14
N GLY A 367 -13.64 0.54 -21.10
CA GLY A 367 -12.44 0.29 -21.92
C GLY A 367 -12.80 -0.11 -23.36
N ASP A 368 -12.24 -1.23 -23.82
CA ASP A 368 -12.56 -1.85 -25.11
C ASP A 368 -13.59 -3.00 -24.98
N PHE A 369 -14.23 -3.16 -23.82
CA PHE A 369 -15.20 -4.23 -23.60
C PHE A 369 -16.46 -4.00 -24.48
N PRO A 370 -16.97 -5.01 -25.19
CA PRO A 370 -17.95 -4.81 -26.27
C PRO A 370 -19.39 -4.56 -25.80
N VAL A 371 -19.65 -4.59 -24.49
CA VAL A 371 -20.99 -4.49 -23.90
C VAL A 371 -21.01 -3.33 -22.89
N ASP A 372 -22.14 -2.61 -22.81
CA ASP A 372 -22.33 -1.56 -21.81
C ASP A 372 -22.16 -2.11 -20.39
N VAL A 373 -21.18 -1.57 -19.67
CA VAL A 373 -20.92 -1.95 -18.28
C VAL A 373 -21.72 -1.10 -17.29
N SER A 374 -22.28 0.04 -17.72
CA SER A 374 -22.89 1.03 -16.83
C SER A 374 -24.06 0.46 -16.04
N SER A 375 -24.97 -0.23 -16.73
CA SER A 375 -26.14 -0.87 -16.12
C SER A 375 -25.72 -1.90 -15.06
N ARG A 376 -24.63 -2.63 -15.32
CA ARG A 376 -24.10 -3.64 -14.40
C ARG A 376 -23.43 -3.02 -13.18
N LEU A 377 -22.67 -1.94 -13.36
CA LEU A 377 -22.07 -1.21 -12.25
C LEU A 377 -23.12 -0.68 -11.25
N LYS A 378 -24.28 -0.22 -11.77
CA LYS A 378 -25.41 0.17 -10.92
C LYS A 378 -25.98 -1.02 -10.15
N ALA A 379 -26.17 -2.16 -10.82
CA ALA A 379 -26.66 -3.37 -10.17
C ALA A 379 -25.70 -3.90 -9.07
N LEU A 380 -24.40 -3.60 -9.17
CA LEU A 380 -23.39 -3.87 -8.14
C LEU A 380 -23.28 -2.76 -7.07
N GLY A 381 -24.14 -1.75 -7.14
CA GLY A 381 -24.29 -0.69 -6.14
C GLY A 381 -23.27 0.46 -6.25
N PHE A 382 -22.51 0.58 -7.34
CA PHE A 382 -21.47 1.62 -7.45
C PHE A 382 -22.01 3.05 -7.65
N ASP A 383 -23.30 3.19 -7.99
CA ASP A 383 -24.01 4.47 -8.05
C ASP A 383 -24.63 4.89 -6.70
N SER A 384 -24.50 4.05 -5.67
CA SER A 384 -25.08 4.27 -4.34
C SER A 384 -24.04 4.78 -3.32
N ASN A 385 -24.47 4.90 -2.05
CA ASN A 385 -23.58 5.23 -0.94
C ASN A 385 -22.74 3.99 -0.57
N LEU A 386 -21.42 4.13 -0.61
CA LEU A 386 -20.48 3.07 -0.25
C LEU A 386 -19.88 3.31 1.14
N TYR A 387 -20.65 3.91 2.06
CA TYR A 387 -20.26 4.16 3.45
C TYR A 387 -18.91 4.89 3.63
N GLY A 388 -18.62 5.84 2.74
CA GLY A 388 -17.37 6.58 2.75
C GLY A 388 -16.18 5.84 2.13
N TYR A 389 -16.33 4.58 1.70
CA TYR A 389 -15.32 3.88 0.90
C TYR A 389 -15.30 4.44 -0.52
N GLY A 390 -14.09 4.70 -1.02
CA GLY A 390 -13.84 5.26 -2.33
C GLY A 390 -14.16 4.26 -3.43
N ARG A 391 -14.92 4.71 -4.44
CA ARG A 391 -15.28 3.86 -5.58
C ARG A 391 -14.06 3.25 -6.27
N GLY A 392 -12.99 4.04 -6.44
CA GLY A 392 -11.77 3.58 -7.08
C GLY A 392 -11.09 2.44 -6.32
N ALA A 393 -11.06 2.53 -4.99
CA ALA A 393 -10.48 1.50 -4.12
C ALA A 393 -11.30 0.20 -4.16
N LEU A 394 -12.63 0.28 -4.01
CA LEU A 394 -13.50 -0.90 -4.08
C LEU A 394 -13.48 -1.55 -5.46
N THR A 395 -13.52 -0.77 -6.56
CA THR A 395 -13.40 -1.32 -7.91
C THR A 395 -12.05 -2.00 -8.14
N TYR A 396 -10.94 -1.45 -7.63
CA TYR A 396 -9.64 -2.11 -7.73
C TYR A 396 -9.66 -3.45 -6.99
N TRP A 397 -10.18 -3.48 -5.76
CA TRP A 397 -10.31 -4.70 -4.97
C TRP A 397 -11.21 -5.74 -5.66
N GLU A 398 -12.41 -5.35 -6.05
CA GLU A 398 -13.42 -6.29 -6.51
C GLU A 398 -13.18 -6.77 -7.93
N PHE A 399 -12.71 -5.90 -8.80
CA PHE A 399 -12.57 -6.23 -10.23
C PHE A 399 -11.12 -6.62 -10.54
N ARG A 400 -10.19 -5.68 -10.39
CA ARG A 400 -8.80 -5.89 -10.80
C ARG A 400 -8.11 -6.93 -9.95
N HIS A 401 -8.22 -6.84 -8.62
CA HIS A 401 -7.59 -7.79 -7.72
C HIS A 401 -8.40 -9.09 -7.71
N GLY A 402 -9.71 -9.03 -7.43
CA GLY A 402 -10.58 -10.19 -7.32
C GLY A 402 -10.64 -11.09 -8.55
N LYS A 403 -10.76 -10.53 -9.76
CA LYS A 403 -10.89 -11.35 -10.98
C LYS A 403 -9.54 -11.87 -11.45
N TRP A 404 -8.53 -11.02 -11.56
CA TRP A 404 -7.24 -11.41 -12.13
C TRP A 404 -6.40 -12.26 -11.17
N LEU A 405 -6.37 -11.93 -9.88
CA LEU A 405 -5.59 -12.69 -8.93
C LEU A 405 -6.21 -14.07 -8.70
N GLY A 406 -7.54 -14.18 -8.68
CA GLY A 406 -8.25 -15.45 -8.66
C GLY A 406 -7.84 -16.38 -9.80
N GLU A 407 -7.78 -15.87 -11.03
CA GLU A 407 -7.34 -16.64 -12.20
C GLU A 407 -5.84 -17.03 -12.14
N ILE A 408 -4.97 -16.16 -11.62
CA ILE A 408 -3.58 -16.52 -11.35
C ILE A 408 -3.49 -17.66 -10.35
N HIS A 409 -4.29 -17.63 -9.28
CA HIS A 409 -4.29 -18.70 -8.29
C HIS A 409 -4.85 -20.02 -8.84
N ASN A 410 -5.82 -19.97 -9.76
CA ASN A 410 -6.26 -21.15 -10.50
C ASN A 410 -5.14 -21.74 -11.39
N GLU A 411 -4.30 -20.90 -11.99
CA GLU A 411 -3.09 -21.34 -12.71
C GLU A 411 -2.06 -21.99 -11.76
N LEU A 412 -1.85 -21.41 -10.58
CA LEU A 412 -0.89 -21.91 -9.58
C LEU A 412 -1.34 -23.19 -8.88
N ASP A 413 -2.63 -23.53 -8.90
CA ASP A 413 -3.15 -24.76 -8.31
C ASP A 413 -2.54 -26.03 -8.91
N ALA A 414 -1.91 -25.95 -10.09
CA ALA A 414 -1.12 -27.03 -10.67
C ALA A 414 0.23 -27.27 -9.97
N ALA A 415 0.66 -26.38 -9.08
CA ALA A 415 1.92 -26.47 -8.33
C ALA A 415 1.72 -26.56 -6.81
N PHE A 416 0.92 -25.68 -6.22
CA PHE A 416 0.73 -25.58 -4.76
C PHE A 416 -0.59 -24.89 -4.42
N ASP A 417 -1.00 -24.92 -3.16
CA ASP A 417 -2.08 -24.04 -2.68
C ASP A 417 -1.52 -22.66 -2.40
N THR A 418 -2.32 -21.59 -2.55
CA THR A 418 -1.84 -20.22 -2.38
C THR A 418 -2.61 -19.47 -1.30
N TRP A 419 -1.87 -18.84 -0.40
CA TRP A 419 -2.40 -18.02 0.69
C TRP A 419 -1.83 -16.59 0.60
N ALA A 420 -2.72 -15.61 0.66
CA ALA A 420 -2.40 -14.19 0.78
C ALA A 420 -2.81 -13.72 2.19
N PRO A 421 -1.86 -13.60 3.14
CA PRO A 421 -2.19 -13.36 4.56
C PRO A 421 -2.92 -12.04 4.82
N ALA A 422 -2.73 -11.05 3.95
CA ALA A 422 -3.38 -9.75 4.03
C ALA A 422 -4.85 -9.76 3.57
N GLY A 423 -5.34 -10.89 3.04
CA GLY A 423 -6.72 -11.08 2.58
C GLY A 423 -7.71 -11.21 3.74
N ILE A 424 -7.73 -10.23 4.64
CA ILE A 424 -8.61 -10.11 5.81
C ILE A 424 -9.21 -8.71 5.77
N ARG A 425 -10.55 -8.59 5.67
CA ARG A 425 -11.22 -7.28 5.56
C ARG A 425 -10.90 -6.39 6.76
N ARG A 426 -10.88 -6.98 7.96
CA ARG A 426 -10.54 -6.30 9.21
C ARG A 426 -9.15 -5.66 9.19
N VAL A 427 -8.12 -6.40 8.74
CA VAL A 427 -6.75 -5.87 8.62
C VAL A 427 -6.73 -4.70 7.64
N ARG A 428 -7.44 -4.83 6.51
CA ARG A 428 -7.52 -3.77 5.52
C ARG A 428 -8.19 -2.51 6.06
N ASP A 429 -9.28 -2.64 6.81
CA ASP A 429 -9.97 -1.48 7.40
C ASP A 429 -9.13 -0.78 8.45
N LEU A 430 -8.42 -1.53 9.30
CA LEU A 430 -7.48 -0.94 10.27
C LEU A 430 -6.34 -0.19 9.56
N MET A 431 -5.73 -0.79 8.53
CA MET A 431 -4.66 -0.16 7.76
C MET A 431 -5.15 1.08 6.99
N ALA A 432 -6.37 1.06 6.47
CA ALA A 432 -6.97 2.18 5.74
C ALA A 432 -7.47 3.31 6.66
N ALA A 433 -7.54 3.08 7.98
CA ALA A 433 -7.98 4.05 8.97
C ALA A 433 -6.87 5.01 9.45
N PHE A 434 -5.63 4.84 8.99
CA PHE A 434 -4.54 5.79 9.22
C PHE A 434 -4.69 7.04 8.33
N ASP A 435 -3.90 8.07 8.61
CA ASP A 435 -3.91 9.28 7.80
C ASP A 435 -3.53 8.97 6.34
N GLU A 436 -4.34 9.43 5.39
CA GLU A 436 -4.18 9.11 3.96
C GLU A 436 -2.75 9.37 3.42
N PRO A 437 -2.04 10.46 3.81
CA PRO A 437 -0.63 10.65 3.42
C PRO A 437 0.31 9.58 3.97
N GLU A 438 0.08 9.07 5.18
CA GLU A 438 0.88 8.00 5.78
C GLU A 438 0.64 6.67 5.07
N VAL A 439 -0.63 6.36 4.78
CA VAL A 439 -1.04 5.17 4.02
C VAL A 439 -0.41 5.18 2.63
N ARG A 440 -0.62 6.24 1.85
CA ARG A 440 -0.08 6.35 0.48
C ARG A 440 1.44 6.51 0.44
N GLY A 441 2.02 7.11 1.48
CA GLY A 441 3.48 7.21 1.67
C GLY A 441 4.13 5.88 2.05
N GLY A 442 3.33 4.86 2.39
CA GLY A 442 3.82 3.55 2.83
C GLY A 442 4.39 3.55 4.24
N LEU A 443 4.13 4.59 5.04
CA LEU A 443 4.62 4.70 6.42
C LEU A 443 4.00 3.60 7.28
N VAL A 444 2.68 3.38 7.21
CA VAL A 444 1.97 2.33 7.94
C VAL A 444 2.58 0.94 7.71
N VAL A 445 2.92 0.64 6.45
CA VAL A 445 3.55 -0.65 6.08
C VAL A 445 4.96 -0.74 6.66
N ARG A 446 5.74 0.35 6.62
CA ARG A 446 7.09 0.40 7.18
C ARG A 446 7.09 0.31 8.70
N ASP A 447 6.14 0.92 9.37
CA ASP A 447 6.01 0.85 10.83
C ASP A 447 5.62 -0.56 11.27
N LEU A 448 4.69 -1.23 10.56
CA LEU A 448 4.42 -2.65 10.80
C LEU A 448 5.67 -3.52 10.56
N ILE A 449 6.47 -3.24 9.54
CA ILE A 449 7.76 -3.93 9.35
C ILE A 449 8.70 -3.64 10.53
N GLU A 450 8.81 -2.39 10.98
CA GLU A 450 9.70 -1.97 12.06
C GLU A 450 9.35 -2.66 13.39
N ARG A 451 8.05 -2.76 13.69
CA ARG A 451 7.54 -3.39 14.90
C ARG A 451 7.78 -4.90 14.94
N ASN A 452 7.78 -5.56 13.77
CA ASN A 452 7.77 -7.02 13.68
C ASN A 452 9.12 -7.61 13.22
N ALA A 453 9.85 -6.93 12.35
CA ALA A 453 11.17 -7.32 11.84
C ALA A 453 11.97 -6.09 11.34
N PRO A 454 12.49 -5.23 12.23
CA PRO A 454 13.14 -3.97 11.86
C PRO A 454 14.36 -4.13 10.94
N GLU A 455 15.00 -5.29 10.96
CA GLU A 455 16.08 -5.65 10.04
C GLU A 455 15.66 -5.55 8.55
N LEU A 456 14.39 -5.76 8.20
CA LEU A 456 13.91 -5.70 6.82
C LEU A 456 13.77 -4.26 6.29
N ASN A 457 13.67 -3.26 7.17
CA ASN A 457 13.65 -1.83 6.82
C ASN A 457 15.04 -1.26 6.53
N ARG A 458 16.12 -1.98 6.88
CA ARG A 458 17.51 -1.52 6.66
C ARG A 458 17.90 -1.46 5.19
N TYR A 459 17.21 -2.22 4.34
CA TYR A 459 17.50 -2.34 2.92
C TYR A 459 16.60 -1.41 2.09
N PRO A 460 17.10 -0.78 1.03
CA PRO A 460 16.28 0.07 0.18
C PRO A 460 15.13 -0.71 -0.47
N VAL A 461 13.97 -0.07 -0.64
CA VAL A 461 12.79 -0.68 -1.27
C VAL A 461 12.83 -0.36 -2.76
N ASN A 462 12.85 -1.39 -3.61
CA ASN A 462 12.86 -1.26 -5.07
C ASN A 462 13.87 -0.24 -5.62
N SER A 463 15.00 -0.06 -4.93
CA SER A 463 16.02 0.93 -5.26
C SER A 463 17.40 0.40 -4.89
N GLN A 464 18.43 0.83 -5.62
CA GLN A 464 19.84 0.63 -5.25
C GLN A 464 20.37 1.80 -4.41
N GLU A 465 19.51 2.76 -4.06
CA GLU A 465 19.85 3.89 -3.20
C GLU A 465 20.27 3.39 -1.82
N THR A 466 21.52 3.65 -1.45
CA THR A 466 22.03 3.35 -0.11
C THR A 466 21.46 4.32 0.93
N LEU A 467 21.50 3.93 2.21
CA LEU A 467 21.22 4.85 3.33
C LEU A 467 22.08 6.12 3.25
N TYR A 468 23.33 6.01 2.78
CA TYR A 468 24.22 7.15 2.62
C TYR A 468 23.77 8.11 1.52
N SER A 469 23.34 7.61 0.36
CA SER A 469 22.81 8.47 -0.71
C SER A 469 21.51 9.15 -0.30
N ALA A 470 20.58 8.43 0.34
CA ALA A 470 19.34 9.00 0.86
C ALA A 470 19.62 10.09 1.91
N TRP A 471 20.53 9.82 2.85
CA TRP A 471 20.98 10.82 3.82
C TRP A 471 21.63 12.03 3.15
N ARG A 472 22.48 11.81 2.13
CA ARG A 472 23.17 12.88 1.40
C ARG A 472 22.18 13.76 0.64
N ASP A 473 21.17 13.17 0.02
CA ASP A 473 20.16 13.90 -0.73
C ASP A 473 19.20 14.63 0.19
N LEU A 474 18.77 14.02 1.31
CA LEU A 474 18.06 14.73 2.38
C LEU A 474 18.88 15.92 2.91
N LYS A 475 20.19 15.73 3.13
CA LYS A 475 21.08 16.83 3.56
C LYS A 475 21.21 17.91 2.49
N ARG A 476 21.32 17.55 1.21
CA ARG A 476 21.31 18.51 0.10
C ARG A 476 19.98 19.25 0.02
N GLU A 477 18.86 18.57 0.19
CA GLU A 477 17.54 19.19 0.19
C GLU A 477 17.37 20.14 1.37
N GLN A 478 17.79 19.76 2.58
CA GLN A 478 17.84 20.64 3.75
C GLN A 478 18.73 21.87 3.51
N LEU A 479 19.86 21.70 2.80
CA LEU A 479 20.75 22.79 2.39
C LEU A 479 20.16 23.63 1.25
N ASN A 480 19.29 23.07 0.41
CA ASN A 480 18.68 23.70 -0.78
C ASN A 480 17.28 24.28 -0.55
N ASN A 481 16.55 23.87 0.50
CA ASN A 481 15.20 24.33 0.87
C ASN A 481 15.22 25.76 1.45
N GLY A 482 15.89 26.67 0.74
CA GLY A 482 15.75 28.12 0.81
C GLY A 482 14.74 28.64 -0.21
N SER A 483 13.53 28.06 -0.29
CA SER A 483 12.47 28.61 -1.13
C SER A 483 12.00 29.95 -0.54
N GLY A 484 12.57 31.04 -1.02
CA GLY A 484 12.26 32.43 -0.68
C GLY A 484 13.23 33.36 -1.41
N ARG A 485 12.90 34.64 -1.49
CA ARG A 485 13.77 35.60 -2.20
C ARG A 485 15.06 35.83 -1.39
N ALA A 486 16.15 36.17 -2.08
CA ALA A 486 17.32 36.76 -1.43
C ALA A 486 16.94 38.14 -0.83
N PRO A 487 17.68 38.62 0.20
CA PRO A 487 17.52 40.00 0.67
C PRO A 487 17.71 41.00 -0.49
N LEU A 488 17.07 42.16 -0.39
CA LEU A 488 16.95 43.12 -1.50
C LEU A 488 18.19 44.01 -1.65
N SER A 489 18.80 44.41 -0.55
CA SER A 489 20.05 45.19 -0.51
C SER A 489 20.74 45.04 0.84
N ALA A 490 22.06 45.30 0.87
CA ALA A 490 22.82 45.38 2.10
C ALA A 490 23.81 46.54 2.01
N GLU A 491 23.97 47.27 3.11
CA GLU A 491 24.85 48.43 3.23
C GLU A 491 25.55 48.42 4.58
N VAL A 492 26.68 49.13 4.69
CA VAL A 492 27.26 49.48 5.99
C VAL A 492 27.04 50.96 6.24
N VAL A 493 26.52 51.26 7.44
CA VAL A 493 26.34 52.63 7.93
C VAL A 493 27.16 52.86 9.19
N ASN A 494 27.53 54.12 9.44
CA ASN A 494 28.19 54.52 10.68
C ASN A 494 27.20 54.67 11.85
N THR A 495 27.70 55.11 13.01
CA THR A 495 26.88 55.37 14.21
C THR A 495 25.84 56.47 14.02
N GLN A 496 26.09 57.45 13.15
CA GLN A 496 25.16 58.53 12.80
C GLN A 496 24.12 58.09 11.76
N GLY A 497 24.32 56.92 11.14
CA GLY A 497 23.47 56.40 10.08
C GLY A 497 23.92 56.79 8.66
N ASP A 498 25.08 57.44 8.51
CA ASP A 498 25.61 57.77 7.20
C ASP A 498 26.11 56.51 6.50
N HIS A 499 25.80 56.40 5.22
CA HIS A 499 26.28 55.34 4.33
C HIS A 499 27.81 55.37 4.22
N LEU A 500 28.43 54.20 4.39
CA LEU A 500 29.86 54.00 4.20
C LEU A 500 30.15 53.26 2.89
N CYS A 501 29.43 52.16 2.63
CA CYS A 501 29.54 51.40 1.40
C CYS A 501 28.39 50.40 1.24
N ASP A 502 28.16 49.96 0.00
CA ASP A 502 27.27 48.85 -0.31
C ASP A 502 27.95 47.50 -0.04
N VAL A 503 27.16 46.51 0.36
CA VAL A 503 27.59 45.12 0.55
C VAL A 503 26.94 44.27 -0.52
N GLU A 504 27.75 43.64 -1.36
CA GLU A 504 27.26 42.75 -2.41
C GLU A 504 26.59 41.50 -1.80
N ILE A 505 25.32 41.27 -2.11
CA ILE A 505 24.56 40.11 -1.65
C ILE A 505 24.85 38.90 -2.55
N LYS A 506 25.57 37.92 -1.99
CA LYS A 506 25.73 36.56 -2.51
C LYS A 506 25.03 35.57 -1.57
N LYS A 507 25.28 34.25 -1.71
CA LYS A 507 24.79 33.23 -0.76
C LYS A 507 25.14 33.54 0.71
N SER A 508 26.27 34.21 0.92
CA SER A 508 26.68 34.80 2.18
C SER A 508 27.44 36.10 1.91
N PHE A 509 27.34 37.06 2.81
CA PHE A 509 27.99 38.37 2.75
C PHE A 509 28.54 38.73 4.14
N ARG A 510 29.31 39.81 4.25
CA ARG A 510 29.99 40.20 5.49
C ARG A 510 30.35 41.69 5.49
N MET A 511 30.61 42.25 6.67
CA MET A 511 31.12 43.62 6.78
C MET A 511 32.50 43.75 6.14
N PRO A 512 32.76 44.74 5.27
CA PRO A 512 34.09 44.98 4.72
C PRO A 512 35.09 45.31 5.84
N PRO A 513 36.34 44.80 5.79
CA PRO A 513 37.30 44.95 6.89
C PRO A 513 37.52 46.41 7.34
N ASN A 514 37.59 47.35 6.38
CA ASN A 514 37.83 48.76 6.67
C ASN A 514 36.68 49.44 7.44
N THR A 515 35.50 48.82 7.46
CA THR A 515 34.29 49.34 8.12
C THR A 515 34.08 48.79 9.53
N LEU A 516 34.97 47.91 10.03
CA LEU A 516 34.88 47.31 11.36
C LEU A 516 35.27 48.32 12.46
N GLN A 517 34.36 49.22 12.77
CA GLN A 517 34.46 50.19 13.86
C GLN A 517 33.29 50.01 14.83
N ALA A 518 33.51 50.39 16.08
CA ALA A 518 32.51 50.28 17.12
C ALA A 518 31.27 51.13 16.77
N GLY A 519 30.12 50.49 16.71
CA GLY A 519 28.83 51.09 16.38
C GLY A 519 28.51 51.17 14.89
N ASN A 520 29.43 50.77 14.00
CA ASN A 520 29.08 50.59 12.58
C ASN A 520 28.15 49.38 12.43
N ARG A 521 27.20 49.50 11.49
CA ARG A 521 26.13 48.51 11.30
C ARG A 521 26.05 48.06 9.87
N MET A 522 26.08 46.75 9.65
CA MET A 522 25.63 46.17 8.39
C MET A 522 24.11 46.03 8.43
N ARG A 523 23.41 46.76 7.55
CA ARG A 523 21.96 46.72 7.44
C ARG A 523 21.58 45.93 6.20
N VAL A 524 20.79 44.89 6.37
CA VAL A 524 20.27 44.04 5.31
C VAL A 524 18.78 44.28 5.18
N PHE A 525 18.35 44.84 4.05
CA PHE A 525 16.96 45.15 3.80
C PHE A 525 16.21 43.91 3.30
N LEU A 526 15.15 43.52 4.02
CA LEU A 526 14.41 42.29 3.76
C LEU A 526 13.11 42.55 2.98
N HIS A 527 12.31 43.53 3.41
CA HIS A 527 10.98 43.75 2.83
C HIS A 527 10.38 45.12 3.16
N THR A 528 9.68 45.73 2.18
CA THR A 528 8.70 46.81 2.42
C THR A 528 7.30 46.21 2.39
N VAL A 529 6.56 46.39 3.47
CA VAL A 529 5.20 45.86 3.63
C VAL A 529 4.21 46.77 2.90
N ARG A 530 3.61 46.26 1.82
CA ARG A 530 2.62 47.03 1.02
C ARG A 530 1.19 46.84 1.51
N MET A 531 0.90 45.66 2.04
CA MET A 531 -0.37 45.31 2.68
C MET A 531 -0.03 44.56 3.95
N GLY A 532 -0.85 44.66 5.00
CA GLY A 532 -0.55 44.00 6.27
C GLY A 532 -0.34 42.48 6.13
N GLY A 533 0.40 41.90 7.06
CA GLY A 533 0.69 40.47 7.03
C GLY A 533 1.81 40.01 7.94
N ALA A 534 2.39 38.86 7.61
CA ALA A 534 3.49 38.25 8.32
C ALA A 534 4.70 38.05 7.41
N LEU A 535 5.91 38.31 7.91
CA LEU A 535 7.16 38.05 7.20
C LEU A 535 7.92 36.91 7.89
N CYS A 536 8.27 35.88 7.12
CA CYS A 536 9.13 34.78 7.57
C CYS A 536 10.45 34.83 6.81
N PHE A 537 11.56 34.55 7.50
CA PHE A 537 12.89 34.48 6.90
C PHE A 537 13.84 33.65 7.78
N ARG A 538 14.95 33.20 7.19
CA ARG A 538 15.99 32.43 7.87
C ARG A 538 17.32 33.17 7.80
N VAL A 539 17.99 33.29 8.94
CA VAL A 539 19.34 33.84 9.07
C VAL A 539 20.33 32.71 9.32
N HIS A 540 21.46 32.72 8.61
CA HIS A 540 22.57 31.79 8.77
C HIS A 540 23.80 32.57 9.21
N GLN A 541 24.25 32.37 10.44
CA GLN A 541 25.46 32.99 10.97
C GLN A 541 26.36 31.88 11.53
N PRO A 542 27.37 31.41 10.78
CA PRO A 542 28.16 30.25 11.18
C PRO A 542 29.20 30.55 12.28
N TYR A 543 29.36 31.81 12.69
CA TYR A 543 30.40 32.20 13.65
C TYR A 543 29.92 32.00 15.08
N THR A 544 30.67 31.24 15.87
CA THR A 544 30.44 31.09 17.32
C THR A 544 31.78 30.95 18.01
N ASN A 545 31.99 31.78 19.02
CA ASN A 545 33.21 31.73 19.82
C ASN A 545 32.92 32.38 21.19
N PRO A 546 33.01 31.63 22.30
CA PRO A 546 32.80 32.17 23.64
C PRO A 546 33.69 33.38 23.97
N GLY A 547 34.92 33.43 23.43
CA GLY A 547 35.85 34.55 23.63
C GLY A 547 35.57 35.78 22.77
N ALA A 548 34.61 35.69 21.84
CA ALA A 548 34.19 36.77 20.95
C ALA A 548 32.86 37.42 21.37
N LYS A 549 32.32 37.08 22.54
CA LYS A 549 31.14 37.76 23.08
C LYS A 549 31.39 39.26 23.20
N ASN A 550 30.37 40.06 22.90
CA ASN A 550 30.36 41.52 22.85
C ASN A 550 31.24 42.12 21.74
N TYR A 551 31.48 41.39 20.66
CA TYR A 551 32.14 41.92 19.45
C TYR A 551 31.14 42.32 18.37
N MET A 552 30.00 41.66 18.32
CA MET A 552 28.95 41.94 17.34
C MET A 552 27.59 41.61 17.93
N GLN A 553 26.56 42.35 17.53
CA GLN A 553 25.18 42.11 17.93
C GLN A 553 24.31 41.99 16.69
N LEU A 554 23.60 40.87 16.59
CA LEU A 554 22.60 40.64 15.55
C LEU A 554 21.23 41.11 16.05
N ALA A 555 20.52 41.88 15.26
CA ALA A 555 19.20 42.40 15.58
C ALA A 555 18.22 42.33 14.40
N VAL A 556 16.94 42.12 14.71
CA VAL A 556 15.84 42.28 13.76
C VAL A 556 15.15 43.61 14.05
N VAL A 557 15.06 44.47 13.04
CA VAL A 557 14.64 45.87 13.20
C VAL A 557 13.45 46.18 12.29
N VAL A 558 12.41 46.80 12.84
CA VAL A 558 11.25 47.28 12.08
C VAL A 558 11.10 48.79 12.29
N ASN A 559 11.20 49.57 11.21
CA ASN A 559 11.16 51.04 11.25
C ASN A 559 12.13 51.66 12.26
N GLY A 560 13.33 51.09 12.41
CA GLY A 560 14.36 51.58 13.35
C GLY A 560 14.22 51.06 14.79
N ASN A 561 13.13 50.38 15.14
CA ASN A 561 12.95 49.77 16.46
C ASN A 561 13.41 48.31 16.45
N SER A 562 14.32 47.94 17.37
CA SER A 562 14.76 46.56 17.55
C SER A 562 13.62 45.73 18.15
N MET A 563 13.27 44.64 17.47
CA MET A 563 12.30 43.64 17.95
C MET A 563 12.98 42.40 18.54
N PHE A 564 14.27 42.22 18.25
CA PHE A 564 15.09 41.11 18.69
C PHE A 564 16.55 41.53 18.67
N ALA A 565 17.34 41.09 19.65
CA ALA A 565 18.79 41.25 19.67
C ALA A 565 19.45 40.06 20.37
N ILE A 566 20.57 39.59 19.81
CA ILE A 566 21.44 38.55 20.40
C ILE A 566 22.90 38.90 20.14
N ASP A 567 23.80 38.41 20.98
CA ASP A 567 25.23 38.45 20.69
C ASP A 567 25.53 37.56 19.48
N GLY A 568 26.16 38.11 18.43
CA GLY A 568 26.38 37.39 17.18
C GLY A 568 27.44 36.29 17.27
N ALA A 569 28.14 36.15 18.41
CA ALA A 569 29.04 35.03 18.69
C ALA A 569 28.41 33.95 19.58
N GLU A 570 27.14 34.11 19.97
CA GLU A 570 26.45 33.22 20.92
C GLU A 570 25.91 31.94 20.29
N TYR A 571 25.49 31.98 19.01
CA TYR A 571 24.89 30.85 18.33
C TYR A 571 25.32 30.77 16.85
N GLY A 572 25.69 29.56 16.41
CA GLY A 572 26.34 29.32 15.11
C GLY A 572 25.49 28.56 14.11
N GLY A 573 24.23 28.29 14.48
CA GLY A 573 23.27 27.59 13.65
C GLY A 573 22.33 28.55 12.91
N PRO A 574 21.45 28.02 12.04
CA PRO A 574 20.40 28.82 11.44
C PRO A 574 19.35 29.23 12.46
N ILE A 575 18.78 30.43 12.29
CA ILE A 575 17.66 30.95 13.07
C ILE A 575 16.52 31.27 12.11
N ASN A 576 15.33 30.71 12.38
CA ASN A 576 14.10 31.04 11.67
C ASN A 576 13.37 32.14 12.43
N PHE A 577 12.96 33.19 11.72
CA PHE A 577 12.18 34.29 12.25
C PHE A 577 10.81 34.36 11.59
N SER A 578 9.81 34.75 12.37
CA SER A 578 8.47 35.14 11.91
C SER A 578 8.08 36.44 12.61
N ILE A 579 7.75 37.47 11.84
CA ILE A 579 7.21 38.73 12.35
C ILE A 579 5.76 38.85 11.91
N ASP A 580 4.84 38.81 12.86
CA ASP A 580 3.41 38.89 12.64
C ASP A 580 2.87 40.31 12.85
N ASN A 581 1.68 40.59 12.30
CA ASN A 581 0.98 41.87 12.40
C ASN A 581 1.75 43.08 11.84
N LEU A 582 2.58 42.87 10.82
CA LEU A 582 3.22 43.96 10.08
C LEU A 582 2.17 44.81 9.35
N ARG A 583 2.41 46.12 9.29
CA ARG A 583 1.47 47.11 8.76
C ARG A 583 1.98 47.71 7.45
N PRO A 584 1.08 48.18 6.56
CA PRO A 584 1.49 48.92 5.36
C PRO A 584 2.45 50.07 5.72
N GLY A 585 3.57 50.15 5.01
CA GLY A 585 4.63 51.14 5.24
C GLY A 585 5.78 50.64 6.13
N ASP A 586 5.65 49.48 6.77
CA ASP A 586 6.74 48.91 7.56
C ASP A 586 7.91 48.47 6.68
N ASN A 587 9.13 48.82 7.09
CA ASN A 587 10.38 48.34 6.52
C ASN A 587 11.10 47.45 7.51
N VAL A 588 11.41 46.23 7.08
CA VAL A 588 12.07 45.20 7.91
C VAL A 588 13.53 45.07 7.50
N TYR A 589 14.41 45.15 8.49
CA TYR A 589 15.85 45.01 8.36
C TYR A 589 16.37 43.93 9.30
N LEU A 590 17.48 43.32 8.88
CA LEU A 590 18.39 42.61 9.76
C LEU A 590 19.63 43.50 9.93
N GLU A 591 20.06 43.73 11.16
CA GLU A 591 21.21 44.59 11.47
C GLU A 591 22.25 43.80 12.24
N GLU A 592 23.51 43.85 11.80
CA GLU A 592 24.64 43.39 12.59
C GLU A 592 25.50 44.59 12.98
N THR A 593 25.53 44.89 14.27
CA THR A 593 26.29 45.99 14.84
C THR A 593 27.64 45.48 15.33
N PHE A 594 28.73 46.01 14.79
CA PHE A 594 30.07 45.69 15.27
C PHE A 594 30.40 46.55 16.49
N GLN A 595 30.91 45.97 17.57
CA GLN A 595 31.04 46.64 18.88
C GLN A 595 32.49 47.02 19.23
N LYS A 596 33.47 46.68 18.38
CA LYS A 596 34.90 46.93 18.60
C LYS A 596 35.52 47.74 17.46
N ASN A 597 36.64 48.41 17.74
CA ASN A 597 37.43 49.11 16.73
C ASN A 597 38.52 48.20 16.18
N LEU A 598 38.29 47.57 15.03
CA LEU A 598 39.22 46.65 14.38
C LEU A 598 39.29 46.89 12.85
N PRO A 599 39.52 48.13 12.39
CA PRO A 599 39.53 48.45 10.98
C PRO A 599 40.63 47.68 10.25
N GLY A 600 40.32 47.16 9.07
CA GLY A 600 41.23 46.38 8.24
C GLY A 600 41.34 44.90 8.64
N SER A 601 40.65 44.45 9.69
CA SER A 601 40.74 43.05 10.13
C SER A 601 39.95 42.08 9.24
N GLU A 602 40.65 41.30 8.43
CA GLU A 602 40.03 40.25 7.61
C GLU A 602 39.43 39.10 8.43
N SER A 603 40.04 38.74 9.57
CA SER A 603 39.51 37.68 10.43
C SER A 603 38.16 38.06 11.02
N TRP A 604 38.03 39.29 11.52
CA TRP A 604 36.77 39.79 12.06
C TRP A 604 35.74 40.11 10.98
N SER A 605 36.18 40.53 9.78
CA SER A 605 35.29 40.61 8.62
C SER A 605 34.71 39.24 8.30
N ARG A 606 35.49 38.15 8.35
CA ARG A 606 34.94 36.79 8.16
C ARG A 606 34.01 36.36 9.29
N ALA A 607 34.21 36.87 10.50
CA ALA A 607 33.36 36.56 11.64
C ALA A 607 31.95 37.17 11.51
N THR A 608 31.83 38.34 10.88
CA THR A 608 30.54 38.97 10.51
C THR A 608 29.88 38.34 9.28
N ARG A 609 30.29 37.12 8.90
CA ARG A 609 29.69 36.43 7.76
C ARG A 609 28.28 36.00 8.10
N MET A 610 27.35 36.37 7.24
CA MET A 610 25.95 36.05 7.37
C MET A 610 25.33 35.72 6.01
N GLY A 611 24.29 34.89 6.01
CA GLY A 611 23.42 34.65 4.87
C GLY A 611 21.96 34.78 5.29
N VAL A 612 21.11 35.24 4.39
CA VAL A 612 19.66 35.30 4.60
C VAL A 612 18.96 34.54 3.48
N SER A 613 18.04 33.66 3.84
CA SER A 613 17.28 32.84 2.89
C SER A 613 15.81 32.75 3.29
N ALA A 614 15.01 32.11 2.43
CA ALA A 614 13.60 31.80 2.73
C ALA A 614 12.73 33.04 3.07
N VAL A 615 13.08 34.24 2.57
CA VAL A 615 12.27 35.45 2.78
C VAL A 615 10.93 35.30 2.06
N LYS A 616 9.85 35.18 2.83
CA LYS A 616 8.47 35.00 2.36
C LYS A 616 7.51 35.90 3.14
N PHE A 617 6.65 36.60 2.42
CA PHE A 617 5.61 37.45 3.00
C PHE A 617 4.23 36.86 2.77
N PHE A 618 3.44 36.73 3.84
CA PHE A 618 2.07 36.22 3.83
C PHE A 618 1.10 37.37 4.11
N LYS A 619 0.21 37.65 3.16
CA LYS A 619 -0.78 38.73 3.28
C LYS A 619 -1.85 38.34 4.31
N GLN A 620 -2.06 39.17 5.32
CA GLN A 620 -3.07 38.95 6.36
C GLN A 620 -3.47 40.28 7.01
N LYS A 621 -4.74 40.47 7.37
CA LYS A 621 -5.17 41.66 8.11
C LYS A 621 -4.52 41.67 9.50
N PRO A 622 -3.77 42.71 9.92
CA PRO A 622 -3.19 42.78 11.25
C PRO A 622 -4.29 42.82 12.31
N THR A 623 -4.22 41.96 13.32
CA THR A 623 -5.25 41.81 14.36
C THR A 623 -4.79 42.28 15.75
N GLY A 624 -3.54 42.70 15.90
CA GLY A 624 -2.98 43.15 17.18
C GLY A 624 -1.65 43.90 17.06
N GLU A 625 -0.86 43.87 18.13
CA GLU A 625 0.50 44.39 18.16
C GLU A 625 1.48 43.52 17.34
N ARG A 626 2.58 44.12 16.90
CA ARG A 626 3.64 43.39 16.19
C ARG A 626 4.30 42.41 17.16
N THR A 627 4.45 41.17 16.73
CA THR A 627 5.13 40.13 17.52
C THR A 627 6.20 39.47 16.67
N LEU A 628 7.34 39.15 17.29
CA LEU A 628 8.43 38.41 16.66
C LEU A 628 8.58 37.07 17.35
N ARG A 629 8.61 36.00 16.56
CA ARG A 629 8.85 34.62 16.98
C ARG A 629 10.13 34.12 16.34
N HIS A 630 10.89 33.33 17.09
CA HIS A 630 12.09 32.66 16.60
C HIS A 630 12.23 31.26 17.20
N ASP A 631 13.05 30.42 16.58
CA ASP A 631 13.30 29.03 17.00
C ASP A 631 14.70 28.82 17.62
N LEU A 632 15.35 29.91 18.07
CA LEU A 632 16.57 29.79 18.87
C LEU A 632 16.34 28.82 20.04
N PRO A 633 17.22 27.81 20.21
CA PRO A 633 17.13 26.90 21.34
C PRO A 633 17.15 27.66 22.66
N SER A 634 16.26 27.31 23.58
CA SER A 634 16.32 27.79 24.96
C SER A 634 17.66 27.35 25.56
N GLN A 635 18.43 28.28 26.12
CA GLN A 635 19.63 27.94 26.90
C GLN A 635 19.25 27.27 28.22
#